data_AF-A0A7C7WHM7-F1
#
_entry.id   AF-A0A7C7WHM7-F1
#
_cell.length_a   1.000
_cell.length_b   1.000
_cell.length_c   1.000
_cell.angle_alpha   90.00
_cell.angle_beta   90.00
_cell.angle_gamma   90.00
#
_symmetry.space_group_name_H-M   'P 1'
#
loop_
_entity.id
_entity.type
_entity.pdbx_description
1 polymer ?
#
loop_
_entity_poly.entity_id
_entity_poly.type
_entity_poly.pdbx_seq_one_letter_code
_entity_poly.pdbx_strand_id
1 'polypeptide(L)'
;DGALVRTFTFGGEEPDVVQAPASYGGNQFGDPEWEQYMLFADANMRVRFQAESGPHVVAVSFVRRFTEPEGVLQPRQSVFAVAINEMRDGDAAVEHVAIGGPYSSRGPGDTPSRDAIFVCQPASDARAEEEACARTILGSLARRAYRRPVEGGDVDVLMDFYRAGRDDGSFDAGIQLALERLLIAPDFLFRVVRDPTDAEPATAYALSDLDMASRLSFFLWSSGPDEELLTLAEAGRLNEPEALEQQTRRMLADPRATELVRNFAGQWLYLRNLRAAVPDAITFPEFDENLRDAFRRETELFVESLIRDDRSVLDLLGADYTFVNERLATHYGIPNVYGSHFRRVALDAETAEHRGGIFGHGSLLTVTSYPNRTSPVLRGKWMLTNVLGTPPPPPPANVPDLPERGEDGQAATVRDRLARHRESPACSVCHAPMDPLGLALENYDAIGLVRTASRRHGVRGADGAAVAPAGTARPVRRHVDREVVGLFARSGARVLRSTDGAGHHARCRRRRLPLVGYHCGYRAECTVPDAEGRVMIITKKAIPRRTILRGLGASLALPLLDGMVPAFAAVRNTAANPTRRLGIVYAPNGMMMDHWTPTTEGIGFDFPTILQPLQPYRDDIHVLSGMHGVESEGPHARASTRFLTGVPSKPDDGSDLLGGVSMDQIAGRVHGGETQLATLELALDGRDFAGSCDDGFSCAYTNTIAWANESTPLPMENNPRAVFELLFGDTGSTDPAIRQARLSKDASLLDSVTERAAELSRQLGGSDQAKLGQYLDAVRDIERRIQMAEAQSDRELPVVAQPAGIPGTMAEHARLMFDLMAVAYETDLTRVTTFMLGREITGRTYAEIGVPDAHHPISHHQKDPEKLAKLTKINQYHVQLFAEFIERLRTTPDGDGSLLDHSMIVYGAGMGDSNTHASQNLPILLAGGGAGTGGRHTRYPEDTPLANLHLSLLDKMGVPLDQLGHSTGRLPLDPLLNA
;
A
#
# COMPACT_ATOMS: atom_id res chain seq x y z
N ASP A 1 6.98 -9.58 32.35
CA ASP A 1 7.50 -9.56 33.73
C ASP A 1 6.88 -8.45 34.60
N GLY A 2 6.67 -7.24 34.06
CA GLY A 2 6.24 -6.06 34.83
C GLY A 2 7.40 -5.23 35.35
N ALA A 3 8.62 -5.42 34.82
CA ALA A 3 9.79 -4.67 35.25
C ALA A 3 9.74 -3.21 34.74
N LEU A 4 10.00 -2.25 35.62
CA LEU A 4 10.15 -0.84 35.25
C LEU A 4 11.50 -0.66 34.52
N VAL A 5 11.45 -0.63 33.18
CA VAL A 5 12.64 -0.49 32.31
C VAL A 5 13.40 0.82 32.59
N ARG A 6 12.70 1.95 32.58
CA ARG A 6 13.24 3.28 32.90
C ARG A 6 12.10 4.27 33.14
N THR A 7 12.29 5.21 34.06
CA THR A 7 11.49 6.45 34.12
C THR A 7 12.27 7.57 33.42
N PHE A 8 11.59 8.33 32.57
CA PHE A 8 12.11 9.59 32.01
C PHE A 8 11.45 10.77 32.73
N THR A 9 12.21 11.85 32.90
CA THR A 9 11.65 13.18 33.17
C THR A 9 11.85 14.00 31.91
N PHE A 10 10.80 14.69 31.48
CA PHE A 10 10.75 15.52 30.28
C PHE A 10 9.90 16.76 30.59
N GLY A 11 10.10 17.83 29.83
CA GLY A 11 9.71 19.17 30.25
C GLY A 11 10.67 19.69 31.33
N GLY A 12 11.24 20.88 31.10
CA GLY A 12 12.02 21.62 32.08
C GLY A 12 11.15 22.58 32.87
N GLU A 13 11.75 23.67 33.36
CA GLU A 13 10.99 24.90 33.57
C GLU A 13 10.57 25.45 32.19
N GLU A 14 9.38 26.03 32.10
CA GLU A 14 8.87 26.62 30.85
C GLU A 14 9.68 27.90 30.51
N PRO A 15 10.01 28.16 29.23
CA PRO A 15 10.64 29.42 28.83
C PRO A 15 9.80 30.66 29.25
N ASP A 16 10.44 31.67 29.83
CA ASP A 16 9.81 32.93 30.31
C ASP A 16 9.51 33.89 29.14
N VAL A 17 8.67 33.42 28.21
CA VAL A 17 8.28 34.07 26.95
C VAL A 17 6.75 34.17 26.84
N VAL A 18 6.25 34.79 25.77
CA VAL A 18 4.80 34.97 25.59
C VAL A 18 4.11 33.63 25.33
N GLN A 19 3.00 33.38 26.02
CA GLN A 19 2.28 32.11 25.94
C GLN A 19 1.86 31.72 24.51
N ALA A 20 1.77 30.40 24.37
CA ALA A 20 1.53 29.63 23.15
C ALA A 20 0.24 29.96 22.36
N PRO A 21 0.17 29.49 21.10
CA PRO A 21 -1.10 29.28 20.41
C PRO A 21 -2.04 28.35 21.18
N ALA A 22 -3.35 28.50 20.97
CA ALA A 22 -4.37 27.67 21.61
C ALA A 22 -4.52 26.26 20.98
N SER A 23 -3.78 25.95 19.92
CA SER A 23 -3.69 24.64 19.28
C SER A 23 -2.39 24.49 18.49
N TYR A 24 -1.80 23.29 18.49
CA TYR A 24 -0.47 23.04 17.88
C TYR A 24 -0.45 22.85 16.36
N GLY A 25 -1.59 22.96 15.69
CA GLY A 25 -1.71 22.73 14.24
C GLY A 25 -1.10 23.83 13.37
N GLY A 26 -0.14 24.59 13.90
CA GLY A 26 0.63 25.70 13.30
C GLY A 26 -0.18 26.85 12.66
N ASN A 27 -1.51 26.78 12.67
CA ASN A 27 -2.41 27.83 12.18
C ASN A 27 -2.64 28.96 13.21
N GLN A 28 -1.90 28.93 14.32
CA GLN A 28 -1.68 30.01 15.26
C GLN A 28 -0.19 29.97 15.66
N PHE A 29 0.46 31.13 15.75
CA PHE A 29 1.90 31.24 16.00
C PHE A 29 2.22 31.42 17.49
N GLY A 30 3.31 30.82 17.96
CA GLY A 30 3.88 31.03 19.30
C GLY A 30 5.18 31.83 19.29
N ASP A 31 5.91 31.76 20.41
CA ASP A 31 7.31 32.18 20.46
C ASP A 31 8.22 31.05 19.92
N PRO A 32 9.21 31.32 19.06
CA PRO A 32 10.08 30.29 18.50
C PRO A 32 10.90 29.47 19.50
N GLU A 33 11.28 30.04 20.66
CA GLU A 33 11.96 29.26 21.72
C GLU A 33 10.97 28.28 22.38
N TRP A 34 9.71 28.67 22.47
CA TRP A 34 8.63 27.86 23.01
C TRP A 34 8.19 26.74 22.05
N GLU A 35 8.13 27.03 20.75
CA GLU A 35 7.88 26.01 19.71
C GLU A 35 9.01 24.97 19.65
N GLN A 36 10.29 25.38 19.75
CA GLN A 36 11.41 24.43 19.86
C GLN A 36 11.37 23.60 21.14
N TYR A 37 10.99 24.20 22.27
CA TYR A 37 10.82 23.46 23.52
C TYR A 37 9.77 22.35 23.36
N MET A 38 8.60 22.67 22.79
CA MET A 38 7.52 21.70 22.64
C MET A 38 7.82 20.58 21.64
N LEU A 39 8.40 20.90 20.49
CA LEU A 39 8.66 19.91 19.43
C LEU A 39 9.83 18.96 19.73
N PHE A 40 10.70 19.26 20.70
CA PHE A 40 11.94 18.52 20.92
C PHE A 40 12.26 18.17 22.40
N ALA A 41 11.40 18.50 23.36
CA ALA A 41 11.61 18.18 24.78
C ALA A 41 11.72 16.67 25.09
N ASP A 42 11.19 15.81 24.22
CA ASP A 42 11.18 14.35 24.35
C ASP A 42 12.19 13.63 23.43
N ALA A 43 12.81 14.32 22.46
CA ALA A 43 13.66 13.74 21.41
C ALA A 43 14.84 12.86 21.93
N ASN A 44 15.17 13.01 23.21
CA ASN A 44 16.19 12.26 23.95
C ASN A 44 15.65 11.09 24.81
N MET A 45 14.37 10.70 24.69
CA MET A 45 13.72 9.56 25.38
C MET A 45 14.20 8.18 24.89
N ARG A 46 15.51 7.98 24.77
CA ARG A 46 16.10 6.73 24.28
C ARG A 46 16.59 5.88 25.45
N VAL A 47 16.17 4.61 25.49
CA VAL A 47 16.64 3.60 26.44
C VAL A 47 17.06 2.33 25.71
N ARG A 48 18.24 1.81 26.05
CA ARG A 48 18.61 0.42 25.78
C ARG A 48 18.35 -0.37 27.05
N PHE A 49 17.63 -1.47 26.93
CA PHE A 49 17.34 -2.39 28.01
C PHE A 49 17.71 -3.83 27.61
N GLN A 50 17.80 -4.71 28.58
CA GLN A 50 17.95 -6.15 28.33
C GLN A 50 16.56 -6.78 28.51
N ALA A 51 16.19 -7.64 27.56
CA ALA A 51 15.00 -8.47 27.62
C ALA A 51 15.42 -9.94 27.44
N GLU A 52 14.69 -10.84 28.07
CA GLU A 52 14.82 -12.28 27.82
C GLU A 52 14.21 -12.62 26.45
N SER A 53 14.62 -13.75 25.86
CA SER A 53 14.08 -14.23 24.60
C SER A 53 12.59 -14.58 24.72
N GLY A 54 11.75 -14.11 23.79
CA GLY A 54 10.32 -14.47 23.74
C GLY A 54 9.36 -13.29 23.58
N PRO A 55 8.04 -13.55 23.65
CA PRO A 55 7.01 -12.53 23.54
C PRO A 55 6.88 -11.70 24.82
N HIS A 56 7.05 -10.38 24.72
CA HIS A 56 6.89 -9.43 25.83
C HIS A 56 5.85 -8.37 25.49
N VAL A 57 5.10 -7.92 26.51
CA VAL A 57 4.24 -6.73 26.41
C VAL A 57 5.03 -5.55 26.96
N VAL A 58 5.42 -4.62 26.09
CA VAL A 58 6.00 -3.33 26.48
C VAL A 58 4.86 -2.32 26.61
N ALA A 59 4.85 -1.58 27.73
CA ALA A 59 3.89 -0.52 27.99
C ALA A 59 4.64 0.77 28.36
N VAL A 60 4.13 1.91 27.89
CA VAL A 60 4.61 3.25 28.26
C VAL A 60 3.44 3.97 28.94
N SER A 61 3.70 4.63 30.07
CA SER A 61 2.68 5.29 30.87
C SER A 61 3.23 6.48 31.63
N PHE A 62 2.44 7.56 31.73
CA PHE A 62 2.78 8.71 32.56
C PHE A 62 2.45 8.44 34.03
N VAL A 63 3.40 8.69 34.91
CA VAL A 63 3.24 8.50 36.36
C VAL A 63 2.45 9.68 36.95
N ARG A 64 1.12 9.69 36.75
CA ARG A 64 0.20 10.66 37.36
C ARG A 64 0.34 10.64 38.90
N ARG A 65 0.34 11.83 39.51
CA ARG A 65 0.35 12.04 40.97
C ARG A 65 -1.01 12.47 41.56
N PHE A 66 -2.07 12.44 40.74
CA PHE A 66 -3.44 12.79 41.13
C PHE A 66 -4.43 11.78 40.57
N THR A 67 -5.60 11.68 41.21
CA THR A 67 -6.66 10.72 40.87
C THR A 67 -7.76 11.43 40.07
N GLU A 68 -7.91 11.02 38.82
CA GLU A 68 -8.97 11.45 37.89
C GLU A 68 -9.75 10.20 37.40
N PRO A 69 -10.99 10.32 36.91
CA PRO A 69 -11.69 9.23 36.21
C PRO A 69 -10.88 8.73 34.99
N GLU A 70 -10.90 7.42 34.73
CA GLU A 70 -10.04 6.80 33.71
C GLU A 70 -10.58 6.93 32.27
N GLY A 71 -10.43 8.11 31.71
CA GLY A 71 -10.53 8.35 30.28
C GLY A 71 -10.15 9.78 29.93
N VAL A 72 -9.22 9.97 28.98
CA VAL A 72 -8.93 11.32 28.46
C VAL A 72 -10.12 11.79 27.63
N LEU A 73 -11.03 12.50 28.28
CA LEU A 73 -11.95 13.42 27.61
C LEU A 73 -11.10 14.57 27.06
N GLN A 74 -10.74 14.48 25.79
CA GLN A 74 -10.08 15.60 25.11
C GLN A 74 -10.96 16.86 25.27
N PRO A 75 -10.37 18.02 25.60
CA PRO A 75 -11.13 19.27 25.62
C PRO A 75 -11.70 19.53 24.23
N ARG A 76 -12.91 20.11 24.16
CA ARG A 76 -13.62 20.35 22.89
C ARG A 76 -12.73 21.11 21.91
N GLN A 77 -12.31 20.44 20.85
CA GLN A 77 -11.31 20.98 19.94
C GLN A 77 -11.91 21.97 18.96
N SER A 78 -11.39 23.21 18.95
CA SER A 78 -11.84 24.25 18.03
C SER A 78 -11.22 24.14 16.62
N VAL A 79 -10.14 23.38 16.47
CA VAL A 79 -9.44 23.14 15.20
C VAL A 79 -8.84 21.72 15.21
N PHE A 80 -9.12 20.92 14.19
CA PHE A 80 -8.62 19.55 14.01
C PHE A 80 -8.49 19.25 12.52
N ALA A 81 -7.25 19.36 12.02
CA ALA A 81 -6.75 18.40 11.05
C ALA A 81 -6.22 17.18 11.84
N VAL A 82 -5.87 16.10 11.14
CA VAL A 82 -5.35 14.86 11.76
C VAL A 82 -4.09 15.09 12.62
N ALA A 83 -3.40 16.22 12.44
CA ALA A 83 -2.22 16.65 13.19
C ALA A 83 -2.49 17.70 14.30
N ILE A 84 -3.68 17.72 14.93
CA ILE A 84 -4.03 18.71 15.98
C ILE A 84 -4.74 18.09 17.20
N ASN A 85 -4.48 16.82 17.55
CA ASN A 85 -5.00 16.22 18.79
C ASN A 85 -4.28 16.72 20.07
N GLU A 86 -3.15 17.41 19.92
CA GLU A 86 -2.35 17.98 21.00
C GLU A 86 -2.96 19.27 21.57
N MET A 87 -2.86 19.46 22.88
CA MET A 87 -3.30 20.65 23.61
C MET A 87 -2.29 20.98 24.71
N ARG A 88 -1.86 22.25 24.79
CA ARG A 88 -0.83 22.69 25.75
C ARG A 88 -1.18 22.39 27.20
N ASP A 89 -2.38 22.77 27.59
CA ASP A 89 -2.90 22.55 28.95
C ASP A 89 -3.70 21.23 29.03
N GLY A 90 -3.40 20.28 28.13
CA GLY A 90 -4.03 18.97 28.03
C GLY A 90 -3.24 17.85 28.72
N ASP A 91 -3.78 16.64 28.67
CA ASP A 91 -3.10 15.44 29.18
C ASP A 91 -1.95 14.99 28.26
N ALA A 92 -0.81 14.66 28.84
CA ALA A 92 0.30 14.04 28.11
C ALA A 92 -0.14 12.68 27.52
N ALA A 93 0.10 12.50 26.23
CA ALA A 93 -0.18 11.29 25.47
C ALA A 93 1.10 10.68 24.90
N VAL A 94 1.06 9.38 24.56
CA VAL A 94 2.15 8.70 23.84
C VAL A 94 1.72 8.60 22.37
N GLU A 95 2.33 9.39 21.50
CA GLU A 95 2.04 9.34 20.06
C GLU A 95 2.55 8.02 19.43
N HIS A 96 3.82 7.69 19.68
CA HIS A 96 4.52 6.60 19.02
C HIS A 96 5.62 5.98 19.92
N VAL A 97 5.88 4.68 19.75
CA VAL A 97 6.97 3.95 20.41
C VAL A 97 7.67 3.03 19.41
N ALA A 98 8.88 3.36 18.99
CA ALA A 98 9.73 2.47 18.21
C ALA A 98 10.60 1.57 19.11
N ILE A 99 10.62 0.26 18.82
CA ILE A 99 11.51 -0.71 19.46
C ILE A 99 12.46 -1.27 18.40
N GLY A 100 13.70 -0.79 18.39
CA GLY A 100 14.78 -1.31 17.56
C GLY A 100 15.73 -2.24 18.33
N GLY A 101 16.14 -3.34 17.72
CA GLY A 101 17.04 -4.34 18.29
C GLY A 101 16.84 -5.73 17.67
N PRO A 102 17.44 -6.80 18.23
CA PRO A 102 18.37 -6.80 19.37
C PRO A 102 19.81 -6.43 18.95
N TYR A 103 20.40 -5.42 19.58
CA TYR A 103 21.77 -4.94 19.25
C TYR A 103 22.92 -5.87 19.70
N SER A 104 22.63 -6.87 20.53
CA SER A 104 23.63 -7.77 21.14
C SER A 104 22.97 -9.07 21.60
N SER A 105 22.58 -9.91 20.64
CA SER A 105 22.02 -11.24 20.94
C SER A 105 23.04 -12.14 21.66
N ARG A 106 22.54 -13.07 22.48
CA ARG A 106 23.34 -14.12 23.14
C ARG A 106 23.04 -15.53 22.58
N GLY A 107 22.36 -15.61 21.44
CA GLY A 107 21.79 -16.84 20.90
C GLY A 107 20.25 -16.81 20.94
N PRO A 108 19.58 -17.90 20.52
CA PRO A 108 18.13 -17.94 20.38
C PRO A 108 17.38 -17.95 21.73
N GLY A 109 18.01 -18.52 22.77
CA GLY A 109 17.40 -18.73 24.09
C GLY A 109 16.21 -19.70 24.07
N ASP A 110 15.68 -20.04 25.24
CA ASP A 110 14.44 -20.82 25.34
C ASP A 110 13.23 -19.89 25.17
N THR A 111 12.25 -20.31 24.37
CA THR A 111 11.06 -19.49 24.06
C THR A 111 9.86 -20.37 23.74
N PRO A 112 8.62 -19.90 23.98
CA PRO A 112 7.41 -20.61 23.55
C PRO A 112 7.37 -20.92 22.05
N SER A 113 8.04 -20.08 21.24
CA SER A 113 8.19 -20.28 19.79
C SER A 113 9.15 -21.44 19.46
N ARG A 114 10.25 -21.61 20.21
CA ARG A 114 11.10 -22.80 20.10
C ARG A 114 10.36 -24.03 20.59
N ASP A 115 9.68 -23.96 21.72
CA ASP A 115 8.96 -25.12 22.29
C ASP A 115 7.89 -25.66 21.33
N ALA A 116 7.25 -24.78 20.55
CA ALA A 116 6.29 -25.12 19.51
C ALA A 116 6.91 -25.67 18.19
N ILE A 117 8.23 -25.58 18.03
CA ILE A 117 9.00 -26.06 16.86
C ILE A 117 9.77 -27.33 17.23
N PHE A 118 10.59 -27.27 18.28
CA PHE A 118 11.48 -28.32 18.77
C PHE A 118 10.72 -29.34 19.64
N VAL A 119 9.69 -29.96 19.05
CA VAL A 119 8.87 -31.05 19.66
C VAL A 119 9.67 -32.33 19.97
N CYS A 120 10.95 -32.34 19.64
CA CYS A 120 11.96 -33.32 20.02
C CYS A 120 13.28 -32.58 20.31
N GLN A 121 14.10 -33.15 21.20
CA GLN A 121 15.52 -32.79 21.36
C GLN A 121 16.37 -34.07 21.27
N PRO A 122 17.54 -34.05 20.59
CA PRO A 122 18.41 -35.21 20.50
C PRO A 122 19.05 -35.53 21.85
N ALA A 123 19.28 -36.82 22.14
CA ALA A 123 19.89 -37.26 23.39
C ALA A 123 21.43 -37.10 23.41
N SER A 124 22.04 -36.98 22.23
CA SER A 124 23.46 -36.70 22.02
C SER A 124 23.71 -36.08 20.65
N ASP A 125 24.90 -35.53 20.42
CA ASP A 125 25.34 -34.99 19.12
C ASP A 125 25.57 -36.08 18.05
N ALA A 126 25.08 -37.31 18.28
CA ALA A 126 25.17 -38.40 17.31
C ALA A 126 24.21 -38.13 16.14
N ARG A 127 24.76 -37.88 14.93
CA ARG A 127 24.00 -37.53 13.72
C ARG A 127 22.79 -38.43 13.41
N ALA A 128 22.80 -39.70 13.82
CA ALA A 128 21.64 -40.60 13.66
C ALA A 128 20.48 -40.29 14.63
N GLU A 129 20.77 -39.86 15.86
CA GLU A 129 19.79 -39.37 16.83
C GLU A 129 19.29 -37.98 16.42
N GLU A 130 20.20 -37.10 15.98
CA GLU A 130 19.86 -35.81 15.39
C GLU A 130 18.91 -35.95 14.19
N GLU A 131 19.25 -36.76 13.17
CA GLU A 131 18.38 -36.92 11.99
C GLU A 131 17.02 -37.55 12.32
N ALA A 132 16.94 -38.47 13.29
CA ALA A 132 15.67 -39.02 13.76
C ALA A 132 14.80 -37.94 14.45
N CYS A 133 15.43 -37.07 15.23
CA CYS A 133 14.77 -35.96 15.91
C CYS A 133 14.32 -34.87 14.91
N ALA A 134 15.17 -34.52 13.95
CA ALA A 134 14.86 -33.59 12.87
C ALA A 134 13.71 -34.07 12.00
N ARG A 135 13.65 -35.36 11.64
CA ARG A 135 12.49 -35.95 10.94
C ARG A 135 11.18 -35.79 11.71
N THR A 136 11.24 -35.92 13.04
CA THR A 136 10.07 -35.76 13.92
C THR A 136 9.58 -34.31 13.95
N ILE A 137 10.51 -33.36 14.08
CA ILE A 137 10.24 -31.91 14.04
C ILE A 137 9.66 -31.52 12.68
N LEU A 138 10.37 -31.84 11.59
CA LEU A 138 10.02 -31.41 10.23
C LEU A 138 8.74 -32.08 9.72
N GLY A 139 8.46 -33.33 10.10
CA GLY A 139 7.18 -33.97 9.82
C GLY A 139 6.00 -33.27 10.52
N SER A 140 6.16 -32.88 11.79
CA SER A 140 5.15 -32.12 12.54
C SER A 140 4.88 -30.75 11.91
N LEU A 141 5.96 -30.01 11.56
CA LEU A 141 5.87 -28.71 10.92
C LEU A 141 5.27 -28.79 9.51
N ALA A 142 5.71 -29.73 8.67
CA ALA A 142 5.21 -29.91 7.31
C ALA A 142 3.70 -30.24 7.30
N ARG A 143 3.22 -31.09 8.22
CA ARG A 143 1.80 -31.45 8.34
C ARG A 143 0.92 -30.21 8.56
N ARG A 144 1.35 -29.35 9.49
CA ARG A 144 0.65 -28.10 9.84
C ARG A 144 0.78 -27.03 8.75
N ALA A 145 1.95 -26.94 8.10
CA ALA A 145 2.24 -25.96 7.07
C ALA A 145 1.52 -26.25 5.74
N TYR A 146 1.57 -27.50 5.27
CA TYR A 146 0.94 -27.94 4.02
C TYR A 146 -0.52 -28.37 4.23
N ARG A 147 -0.96 -28.53 5.49
CA ARG A 147 -2.37 -28.69 5.90
C ARG A 147 -2.98 -30.01 5.43
N ARG A 148 -2.14 -31.05 5.34
CA ARG A 148 -2.43 -32.40 4.83
C ARG A 148 -1.48 -33.43 5.47
N PRO A 149 -1.76 -34.74 5.34
CA PRO A 149 -0.78 -35.78 5.60
C PRO A 149 0.52 -35.53 4.84
N VAL A 150 1.64 -35.82 5.51
CA VAL A 150 2.98 -35.65 4.97
C VAL A 150 3.41 -36.94 4.31
N GLU A 151 3.78 -36.86 3.03
CA GLU A 151 4.29 -37.98 2.25
C GLU A 151 5.79 -38.14 2.52
N GLY A 152 6.36 -39.33 2.30
CA GLY A 152 7.78 -39.58 2.59
C GLY A 152 8.73 -38.58 1.92
N GLY A 153 8.44 -38.24 0.65
CA GLY A 153 9.20 -37.26 -0.12
C GLY A 153 9.13 -35.82 0.43
N ASP A 154 8.03 -35.42 1.09
CA ASP A 154 7.95 -34.10 1.72
C ASP A 154 8.98 -33.96 2.86
N VAL A 155 9.14 -35.01 3.69
CA VAL A 155 10.13 -35.01 4.78
C VAL A 155 11.54 -35.18 4.24
N ASP A 156 11.74 -36.04 3.24
CA ASP A 156 13.07 -36.31 2.68
C ASP A 156 13.70 -35.06 2.05
N VAL A 157 12.94 -34.26 1.30
CA VAL A 157 13.41 -32.96 0.78
C VAL A 157 13.83 -32.02 1.92
N LEU A 158 13.00 -31.88 2.96
CA LEU A 158 13.32 -31.03 4.11
C LEU A 158 14.53 -31.55 4.90
N MET A 159 14.78 -32.87 4.89
CA MET A 159 15.94 -33.47 5.53
C MET A 159 17.27 -33.21 4.80
N ASP A 160 17.25 -32.99 3.49
CA ASP A 160 18.46 -32.60 2.75
C ASP A 160 18.85 -31.13 3.03
N PHE A 161 17.87 -30.24 3.14
CA PHE A 161 18.09 -28.87 3.65
C PHE A 161 18.54 -28.86 5.12
N TYR A 162 18.00 -29.76 5.94
CA TYR A 162 18.50 -29.97 7.31
C TYR A 162 19.98 -30.37 7.33
N ARG A 163 20.38 -31.34 6.48
CA ARG A 163 21.77 -31.82 6.42
C ARG A 163 22.73 -30.70 6.02
N ALA A 164 22.41 -29.93 4.99
CA ALA A 164 23.22 -28.78 4.56
C ALA A 164 23.43 -27.78 5.71
N GLY A 165 22.35 -27.32 6.35
CA GLY A 165 22.45 -26.36 7.47
C GLY A 165 23.10 -26.95 8.73
N ARG A 166 23.06 -28.28 8.88
CA ARG A 166 23.73 -29.01 9.97
C ARG A 166 25.23 -29.19 9.75
N ASP A 167 25.66 -29.36 8.50
CA ASP A 167 27.06 -29.50 8.12
C ASP A 167 27.81 -28.16 8.15
N ASP A 168 27.16 -27.06 7.75
CA ASP A 168 27.69 -25.68 7.86
C ASP A 168 27.55 -25.08 9.27
N GLY A 169 26.95 -25.79 10.23
CA GLY A 169 26.60 -25.22 11.54
C GLY A 169 26.20 -26.23 12.62
N SER A 170 24.96 -26.12 13.10
CA SER A 170 24.44 -26.81 14.29
C SER A 170 23.11 -27.52 14.00
N PHE A 171 22.61 -28.30 14.96
CA PHE A 171 21.26 -28.87 14.91
C PHE A 171 20.20 -27.80 14.60
N ASP A 172 20.26 -26.66 15.28
CA ASP A 172 19.38 -25.51 15.07
C ASP A 172 19.50 -24.94 13.65
N ALA A 173 20.71 -24.79 13.11
CA ALA A 173 20.92 -24.25 11.77
C ALA A 173 20.36 -25.16 10.66
N GLY A 174 20.44 -26.48 10.86
CA GLY A 174 19.74 -27.45 10.01
C GLY A 174 18.22 -27.29 10.08
N ILE A 175 17.64 -27.22 11.28
CA ILE A 175 16.20 -27.01 11.46
C ILE A 175 15.76 -25.66 10.88
N GLN A 176 16.57 -24.61 11.00
CA GLN A 176 16.31 -23.30 10.41
C GLN A 176 16.27 -23.36 8.88
N LEU A 177 17.28 -23.94 8.21
CA LEU A 177 17.30 -24.04 6.75
C LEU A 177 16.15 -24.90 6.20
N ALA A 178 15.81 -26.00 6.88
CA ALA A 178 14.65 -26.80 6.54
C ALA A 178 13.32 -26.02 6.75
N LEU A 179 13.22 -25.18 7.79
CA LEU A 179 12.05 -24.33 8.03
C LEU A 179 11.95 -23.20 6.99
N GLU A 180 13.07 -22.58 6.61
CA GLU A 180 13.15 -21.61 5.50
C GLU A 180 12.58 -22.24 4.22
N ARG A 181 13.05 -23.44 3.83
CA ARG A 181 12.55 -24.18 2.66
C ARG A 181 11.05 -24.47 2.72
N LEU A 182 10.54 -24.81 3.90
CA LEU A 182 9.12 -25.09 4.14
C LEU A 182 8.25 -23.84 3.99
N LEU A 183 8.71 -22.69 4.51
CA LEU A 183 7.97 -21.42 4.46
C LEU A 183 7.96 -20.76 3.07
N ILE A 184 8.90 -21.09 2.19
CA ILE A 184 8.87 -20.68 0.78
C ILE A 184 8.19 -21.72 -0.14
N ALA A 185 7.70 -22.84 0.38
CA ALA A 185 7.12 -23.90 -0.45
C ALA A 185 5.77 -23.49 -1.07
N PRO A 186 5.49 -23.86 -2.34
CA PRO A 186 4.18 -23.62 -2.96
C PRO A 186 3.02 -24.24 -2.17
N ASP A 187 3.18 -25.44 -1.61
CA ASP A 187 2.21 -26.11 -0.73
C ASP A 187 1.86 -25.30 0.55
N PHE A 188 2.77 -24.43 1.02
CA PHE A 188 2.52 -23.54 2.15
C PHE A 188 1.90 -22.21 1.69
N LEU A 189 2.51 -21.55 0.70
CA LEU A 189 2.11 -20.22 0.20
C LEU A 189 0.73 -20.22 -0.47
N PHE A 190 0.39 -21.28 -1.21
CA PHE A 190 -0.88 -21.41 -1.91
C PHE A 190 -1.84 -22.36 -1.18
N ARG A 191 -3.10 -21.95 -1.06
CA ARG A 191 -4.21 -22.82 -0.64
C ARG A 191 -4.86 -23.40 -1.91
N VAL A 192 -4.25 -24.44 -2.45
CA VAL A 192 -4.74 -25.12 -3.65
C VAL A 192 -5.84 -26.11 -3.29
N VAL A 193 -7.04 -25.86 -3.80
CA VAL A 193 -8.09 -26.88 -3.93
C VAL A 193 -7.86 -27.59 -5.25
N ARG A 194 -7.88 -28.93 -5.27
CA ARG A 194 -7.68 -29.71 -6.49
C ARG A 194 -9.03 -30.12 -7.09
N ASP A 195 -9.22 -29.82 -8.37
CA ASP A 195 -10.33 -30.41 -9.14
C ASP A 195 -10.17 -31.95 -9.19
N PRO A 196 -11.26 -32.72 -9.00
CA PRO A 196 -11.23 -34.16 -9.26
C PRO A 196 -10.87 -34.42 -10.72
N THR A 197 -10.00 -35.41 -11.00
CA THR A 197 -9.51 -35.73 -12.36
C THR A 197 -10.61 -36.05 -13.37
N ASP A 198 -11.78 -36.46 -12.86
CA ASP A 198 -12.93 -36.94 -13.62
C ASP A 198 -14.08 -35.92 -13.59
N ALA A 199 -13.85 -34.69 -13.10
CA ALA A 199 -14.85 -33.63 -13.06
C ALA A 199 -15.02 -32.96 -14.44
N GLU A 200 -16.27 -32.90 -14.92
CA GLU A 200 -16.59 -32.16 -16.15
C GLU A 200 -16.48 -30.64 -15.91
N PRO A 201 -15.94 -29.85 -16.86
CA PRO A 201 -15.77 -28.41 -16.69
C PRO A 201 -17.05 -27.67 -16.28
N ALA A 202 -16.93 -26.76 -15.31
CA ALA A 202 -18.02 -26.00 -14.71
C ALA A 202 -19.13 -26.85 -14.03
N THR A 203 -18.84 -28.10 -13.65
CA THR A 203 -19.70 -28.87 -12.72
C THR A 203 -19.29 -28.65 -11.26
N ALA A 204 -20.27 -28.65 -10.36
CA ALA A 204 -20.04 -28.53 -8.92
C ALA A 204 -19.74 -29.91 -8.31
N TYR A 205 -18.61 -30.02 -7.59
CA TYR A 205 -18.19 -31.23 -6.87
C TYR A 205 -18.09 -30.97 -5.36
N ALA A 206 -18.04 -32.05 -4.57
CA ALA A 206 -17.82 -31.97 -3.13
C ALA A 206 -16.33 -31.82 -2.82
N LEU A 207 -15.97 -30.89 -1.93
CA LEU A 207 -14.60 -30.71 -1.47
C LEU A 207 -14.12 -31.91 -0.65
N SER A 208 -12.82 -32.22 -0.71
CA SER A 208 -12.23 -33.17 0.24
C SER A 208 -12.30 -32.62 1.67
N ASP A 209 -12.27 -33.50 2.66
CA ASP A 209 -12.24 -33.10 4.07
C ASP A 209 -11.05 -32.18 4.40
N LEU A 210 -9.90 -32.36 3.72
CA LEU A 210 -8.71 -31.51 3.90
C LEU A 210 -8.92 -30.11 3.30
N ASP A 211 -9.52 -30.02 2.11
CA ASP A 211 -9.93 -28.74 1.50
C ASP A 211 -10.97 -28.04 2.38
N MET A 212 -11.91 -28.79 2.96
CA MET A 212 -12.92 -28.27 3.89
C MET A 212 -12.28 -27.74 5.18
N ALA A 213 -11.34 -28.47 5.78
CA ALA A 213 -10.60 -28.03 6.97
C ALA A 213 -9.83 -26.72 6.72
N SER A 214 -9.08 -26.65 5.62
CA SER A 214 -8.34 -25.45 5.21
C SER A 214 -9.27 -24.29 4.85
N ARG A 215 -10.41 -24.55 4.19
CA ARG A 215 -11.41 -23.51 3.89
C ARG A 215 -12.06 -22.97 5.17
N LEU A 216 -12.39 -23.84 6.12
CA LEU A 216 -13.02 -23.47 7.40
C LEU A 216 -12.07 -22.69 8.32
N SER A 217 -10.81 -23.13 8.46
CA SER A 217 -9.81 -22.40 9.27
C SER A 217 -9.44 -21.05 8.64
N PHE A 218 -9.24 -21.05 7.31
CA PHE A 218 -9.23 -19.89 6.42
C PHE A 218 -10.36 -18.88 6.77
N PHE A 219 -11.60 -19.35 6.74
CA PHE A 219 -12.78 -18.49 6.89
C PHE A 219 -12.98 -17.96 8.33
N LEU A 220 -12.79 -18.80 9.35
CA LEU A 220 -13.10 -18.44 10.74
C LEU A 220 -11.93 -17.77 11.47
N TRP A 221 -10.68 -18.18 11.19
CA TRP A 221 -9.50 -17.80 11.98
C TRP A 221 -8.43 -17.04 11.19
N SER A 222 -8.59 -16.88 9.87
CA SER A 222 -7.53 -16.36 8.97
C SER A 222 -6.20 -17.11 9.12
N SER A 223 -6.25 -18.40 9.51
CA SER A 223 -5.08 -19.21 9.88
C SER A 223 -5.26 -20.68 9.50
N GLY A 224 -4.21 -21.48 9.65
CA GLY A 224 -4.24 -22.92 9.37
C GLY A 224 -5.18 -23.71 10.29
N PRO A 225 -5.59 -24.93 9.90
CA PRO A 225 -6.34 -25.84 10.75
C PRO A 225 -5.48 -26.21 11.97
N ASP A 226 -6.13 -26.46 13.10
CA ASP A 226 -5.46 -27.03 14.27
C ASP A 226 -5.50 -28.56 14.26
N GLU A 227 -4.78 -29.17 15.20
CA GLU A 227 -4.59 -30.62 15.27
C GLU A 227 -5.89 -31.42 15.31
N GLU A 228 -6.92 -30.91 15.99
CA GLU A 228 -8.23 -31.56 16.08
C GLU A 228 -8.95 -31.54 14.72
N LEU A 229 -9.02 -30.38 14.07
CA LEU A 229 -9.68 -30.23 12.77
C LEU A 229 -8.95 -31.02 11.67
N LEU A 230 -7.62 -30.94 11.64
CA LEU A 230 -6.81 -31.66 10.65
C LEU A 230 -6.91 -33.18 10.85
N THR A 231 -6.85 -33.67 12.08
CA THR A 231 -6.97 -35.13 12.35
C THR A 231 -8.37 -35.67 12.00
N LEU A 232 -9.44 -34.90 12.22
CA LEU A 232 -10.80 -35.27 11.77
C LEU A 232 -10.91 -35.29 10.23
N ALA A 233 -10.23 -34.38 9.55
CA ALA A 233 -10.22 -34.33 8.10
C ALA A 233 -9.39 -35.48 7.48
N GLU A 234 -8.24 -35.80 8.06
CA GLU A 234 -7.42 -36.96 7.69
C GLU A 234 -8.14 -38.30 7.90
N ALA A 235 -9.05 -38.36 8.88
CA ALA A 235 -9.93 -39.49 9.10
C ALA A 235 -11.12 -39.60 8.12
N GLY A 236 -11.33 -38.60 7.24
CA GLY A 236 -12.47 -38.54 6.32
C GLY A 236 -13.81 -38.34 7.02
N ARG A 237 -13.82 -37.61 8.13
CA ARG A 237 -14.99 -37.42 9.01
C ARG A 237 -15.49 -35.98 9.13
N LEU A 238 -14.79 -35.00 8.56
CA LEU A 238 -15.22 -33.60 8.61
C LEU A 238 -16.40 -33.32 7.67
N ASN A 239 -16.60 -34.13 6.63
CA ASN A 239 -17.79 -34.11 5.79
C ASN A 239 -19.03 -34.79 6.45
N GLU A 240 -18.93 -35.35 7.67
CA GLU A 240 -20.10 -35.73 8.47
C GLU A 240 -20.80 -34.45 8.99
N PRO A 241 -22.10 -34.19 8.72
CA PRO A 241 -22.75 -32.92 9.08
C PRO A 241 -22.68 -32.56 10.57
N GLU A 242 -22.82 -33.55 11.46
CA GLU A 242 -22.72 -33.36 12.91
C GLU A 242 -21.29 -32.98 13.34
N ALA A 243 -20.26 -33.57 12.72
CA ALA A 243 -18.86 -33.24 12.98
C ALA A 243 -18.50 -31.85 12.44
N LEU A 244 -19.02 -31.48 11.26
CA LEU A 244 -18.83 -30.14 10.68
C LEU A 244 -19.46 -29.06 11.55
N GLU A 245 -20.69 -29.27 12.05
CA GLU A 245 -21.33 -28.34 12.98
C GLU A 245 -20.56 -28.26 14.31
N GLN A 246 -20.17 -29.41 14.89
CA GLN A 246 -19.40 -29.44 16.13
C GLN A 246 -18.06 -28.68 16.00
N GLN A 247 -17.31 -28.91 14.92
CA GLN A 247 -16.06 -28.19 14.67
C GLN A 247 -16.31 -26.70 14.42
N THR A 248 -17.32 -26.33 13.62
CA THR A 248 -17.67 -24.92 13.39
C THR A 248 -17.99 -24.21 14.70
N ARG A 249 -18.82 -24.80 15.58
CA ARG A 249 -19.15 -24.23 16.89
C ARG A 249 -17.94 -24.15 17.83
N ARG A 250 -17.07 -25.16 17.84
CA ARG A 250 -15.78 -25.14 18.57
C ARG A 250 -14.91 -23.97 18.11
N MET A 251 -14.77 -23.80 16.80
CA MET A 251 -13.91 -22.79 16.20
C MET A 251 -14.44 -21.36 16.40
N LEU A 252 -15.76 -21.16 16.39
CA LEU A 252 -16.39 -19.87 16.72
C LEU A 252 -16.26 -19.48 18.21
N ALA A 253 -16.03 -20.43 19.10
CA ALA A 253 -15.80 -20.16 20.53
C ALA A 253 -14.34 -19.76 20.84
N ASP A 254 -13.38 -20.11 19.97
CA ASP A 254 -11.96 -19.81 20.08
C ASP A 254 -11.66 -18.31 19.84
N PRO A 255 -10.77 -17.66 20.62
CA PRO A 255 -10.42 -16.25 20.42
C PRO A 255 -9.97 -15.86 19.01
N ARG A 256 -9.42 -16.80 18.22
CA ARG A 256 -9.05 -16.58 16.80
C ARG A 256 -10.25 -16.22 15.92
N ALA A 257 -11.48 -16.56 16.32
CA ALA A 257 -12.71 -16.16 15.62
C ALA A 257 -12.91 -14.63 15.55
N THR A 258 -12.19 -13.85 16.35
CA THR A 258 -12.13 -12.38 16.22
C THR A 258 -11.67 -11.95 14.82
N GLU A 259 -10.86 -12.75 14.13
CA GLU A 259 -10.38 -12.41 12.78
C GLU A 259 -11.46 -12.56 11.70
N LEU A 260 -12.45 -13.45 11.87
CA LEU A 260 -13.65 -13.43 11.02
C LEU A 260 -14.33 -12.05 11.10
N VAL A 261 -14.51 -11.51 12.32
CA VAL A 261 -15.17 -10.21 12.52
C VAL A 261 -14.35 -9.07 11.92
N ARG A 262 -13.04 -9.00 12.22
CA ARG A 262 -12.12 -7.96 11.72
C ARG A 262 -12.00 -7.94 10.20
N ASN A 263 -12.12 -9.09 9.55
CA ASN A 263 -12.08 -9.18 8.09
C ASN A 263 -13.45 -8.97 7.46
N PHE A 264 -14.46 -9.75 7.86
CA PHE A 264 -15.80 -9.68 7.30
C PHE A 264 -16.49 -8.34 7.61
N ALA A 265 -16.70 -7.99 8.88
CA ALA A 265 -17.38 -6.73 9.24
C ALA A 265 -16.51 -5.51 8.89
N GLY A 266 -15.19 -5.63 8.99
CA GLY A 266 -14.24 -4.57 8.61
C GLY A 266 -14.36 -4.15 7.14
N GLN A 267 -14.60 -5.10 6.24
CA GLN A 267 -14.86 -4.84 4.82
C GLN A 267 -16.34 -4.53 4.54
N TRP A 268 -17.26 -5.39 5.00
CA TRP A 268 -18.70 -5.30 4.73
C TRP A 268 -19.33 -3.99 5.21
N LEU A 269 -18.92 -3.49 6.38
CA LEU A 269 -19.44 -2.26 6.99
C LEU A 269 -18.52 -1.04 6.81
N TYR A 270 -17.50 -1.15 5.94
CA TYR A 270 -16.48 -0.11 5.68
C TYR A 270 -15.77 0.43 6.93
N LEU A 271 -15.65 -0.35 8.00
CA LEU A 271 -14.98 0.09 9.24
C LEU A 271 -13.50 0.42 9.03
N ARG A 272 -12.86 -0.16 8.02
CA ARG A 272 -11.49 0.17 7.59
C ARG A 272 -11.38 1.64 7.14
N ASN A 273 -12.41 2.17 6.49
CA ASN A 273 -12.45 3.55 5.99
C ASN A 273 -12.57 4.59 7.13
N LEU A 274 -12.86 4.17 8.38
CA LEU A 274 -12.85 5.08 9.53
C LEU A 274 -11.50 5.78 9.70
N ARG A 275 -10.37 5.18 9.31
CA ARG A 275 -9.05 5.83 9.39
C ARG A 275 -8.90 7.02 8.42
N ALA A 276 -9.64 7.01 7.31
CA ALA A 276 -9.60 8.07 6.29
C ALA A 276 -10.68 9.15 6.49
N ALA A 277 -11.71 8.90 7.30
CA ALA A 277 -12.75 9.89 7.58
C ALA A 277 -12.23 11.02 8.47
N VAL A 278 -12.30 12.28 8.03
CA VAL A 278 -11.87 13.44 8.85
C VAL A 278 -13.07 14.36 9.07
N PRO A 279 -13.82 14.23 10.18
CA PRO A 279 -14.87 15.18 10.55
C PRO A 279 -14.31 16.59 10.75
N ASP A 280 -15.09 17.60 10.38
CA ASP A 280 -14.75 19.01 10.55
C ASP A 280 -14.81 19.41 12.03
N ALA A 281 -13.67 19.86 12.57
CA ALA A 281 -13.49 20.19 13.98
C ALA A 281 -14.46 21.26 14.49
N ILE A 282 -14.70 22.30 13.69
CA ILE A 282 -15.51 23.45 14.08
C ILE A 282 -16.98 23.03 14.22
N THR A 283 -17.42 22.08 13.39
CA THR A 283 -18.76 21.47 13.43
C THR A 283 -18.86 20.32 14.45
N PHE A 284 -17.78 19.57 14.67
CA PHE A 284 -17.72 18.33 15.46
C PHE A 284 -16.58 18.32 16.50
N PRO A 285 -16.52 19.31 17.42
CA PRO A 285 -15.43 19.49 18.38
C PRO A 285 -15.35 18.37 19.44
N GLU A 286 -16.34 17.47 19.48
CA GLU A 286 -16.36 16.27 20.33
C GLU A 286 -15.86 14.98 19.63
N PHE A 287 -15.28 15.05 18.43
CA PHE A 287 -14.69 13.90 17.72
C PHE A 287 -13.16 13.83 17.90
N ASP A 288 -12.66 12.69 18.36
CA ASP A 288 -11.22 12.42 18.55
C ASP A 288 -10.86 10.97 18.15
N GLU A 289 -9.57 10.65 18.11
CA GLU A 289 -9.09 9.30 17.74
C GLU A 289 -9.54 8.21 18.73
N ASN A 290 -9.69 8.53 20.03
CA ASN A 290 -10.24 7.58 21.01
C ASN A 290 -11.69 7.22 20.69
N LEU A 291 -12.48 8.19 20.19
CA LEU A 291 -13.84 7.97 19.72
C LEU A 291 -13.89 7.21 18.39
N ARG A 292 -12.97 7.48 17.45
CA ARG A 292 -12.83 6.75 16.19
C ARG A 292 -12.55 5.26 16.43
N ASP A 293 -11.57 4.96 17.29
CA ASP A 293 -11.24 3.59 17.68
C ASP A 293 -12.38 2.95 18.47
N ALA A 294 -13.08 3.72 19.31
CA ALA A 294 -14.24 3.23 20.03
C ALA A 294 -15.43 2.89 19.10
N PHE A 295 -15.71 3.69 18.08
CA PHE A 295 -16.71 3.41 17.04
C PHE A 295 -16.40 2.10 16.28
N ARG A 296 -15.13 1.89 15.92
CA ARG A 296 -14.70 0.62 15.32
C ARG A 296 -14.93 -0.53 16.31
N ARG A 297 -14.46 -0.41 17.56
CA ARG A 297 -14.49 -1.52 18.53
C ARG A 297 -15.89 -1.85 19.04
N GLU A 298 -16.80 -0.88 19.16
CA GLU A 298 -18.24 -1.13 19.38
C GLU A 298 -18.79 -2.07 18.29
N THR A 299 -18.54 -1.72 17.03
CA THR A 299 -19.14 -2.44 15.90
C THR A 299 -18.53 -3.83 15.73
N GLU A 300 -17.23 -3.97 15.95
CA GLU A 300 -16.57 -5.27 16.07
C GLU A 300 -17.21 -6.12 17.18
N LEU A 301 -17.23 -5.63 18.43
CA LEU A 301 -17.76 -6.38 19.58
C LEU A 301 -19.24 -6.73 19.43
N PHE A 302 -20.03 -5.85 18.83
CA PHE A 302 -21.45 -6.10 18.58
C PHE A 302 -21.63 -7.27 17.62
N VAL A 303 -20.95 -7.28 16.47
CA VAL A 303 -20.99 -8.39 15.49
C VAL A 303 -20.35 -9.66 16.06
N GLU A 304 -19.24 -9.55 16.81
CA GLU A 304 -18.62 -10.65 17.56
C GLU A 304 -19.65 -11.32 18.48
N SER A 305 -20.43 -10.53 19.23
CA SER A 305 -21.46 -11.04 20.13
C SER A 305 -22.62 -11.74 19.43
N LEU A 306 -22.97 -11.33 18.20
CA LEU A 306 -24.06 -11.95 17.45
C LEU A 306 -23.67 -13.34 16.95
N ILE A 307 -22.44 -13.47 16.45
CA ILE A 307 -21.87 -14.73 15.97
C ILE A 307 -21.60 -15.68 17.16
N ARG A 308 -21.02 -15.16 18.24
CA ARG A 308 -20.58 -15.96 19.39
C ARG A 308 -21.71 -16.43 20.29
N ASP A 309 -22.75 -15.62 20.46
CA ASP A 309 -23.91 -15.96 21.31
C ASP A 309 -25.07 -16.60 20.50
N ASP A 310 -24.84 -17.00 19.24
CA ASP A 310 -25.81 -17.60 18.30
C ASP A 310 -27.15 -16.82 18.22
N ARG A 311 -27.05 -15.49 17.98
CA ARG A 311 -28.19 -14.57 18.01
C ARG A 311 -28.86 -14.35 16.66
N SER A 312 -30.07 -13.82 16.75
CA SER A 312 -30.88 -13.42 15.62
C SER A 312 -30.16 -12.36 14.77
N VAL A 313 -30.03 -12.62 13.48
CA VAL A 313 -29.52 -11.64 12.50
C VAL A 313 -30.35 -10.34 12.46
N LEU A 314 -31.60 -10.38 12.94
CA LEU A 314 -32.46 -9.18 13.04
C LEU A 314 -31.99 -8.22 14.14
N ASP A 315 -31.17 -8.66 15.09
CA ASP A 315 -30.64 -7.83 16.16
C ASP A 315 -29.68 -6.75 15.60
N LEU A 316 -29.08 -7.00 14.42
CA LEU A 316 -28.38 -5.98 13.61
C LEU A 316 -29.24 -4.73 13.34
N LEU A 317 -30.57 -4.88 13.29
CA LEU A 317 -31.52 -3.82 12.92
C LEU A 317 -32.12 -3.10 14.13
N GLY A 318 -31.94 -3.62 15.36
CA GLY A 318 -32.71 -3.14 16.52
C GLY A 318 -32.50 -3.92 17.83
N ALA A 319 -31.26 -4.25 18.20
CA ALA A 319 -30.95 -4.87 19.49
C ALA A 319 -31.29 -4.00 20.70
N ASP A 320 -31.55 -4.62 21.86
CA ASP A 320 -31.74 -3.95 23.16
C ASP A 320 -30.42 -3.72 23.92
N TYR A 321 -29.28 -3.73 23.23
CA TYR A 321 -27.95 -3.58 23.83
C TYR A 321 -26.92 -3.02 22.83
N THR A 322 -25.82 -2.47 23.34
CA THR A 322 -24.59 -2.22 22.58
C THR A 322 -23.33 -2.47 23.44
N PHE A 323 -22.13 -2.24 22.92
CA PHE A 323 -20.84 -2.34 23.61
C PHE A 323 -20.15 -0.98 23.72
N VAL A 324 -19.90 -0.52 24.94
CA VAL A 324 -19.29 0.79 25.21
C VAL A 324 -18.20 0.75 26.28
N ASN A 325 -17.27 1.69 26.18
CA ASN A 325 -16.43 2.18 27.27
C ASN A 325 -16.89 3.60 27.69
N GLU A 326 -16.25 4.22 28.69
CA GLU A 326 -16.66 5.55 29.19
C GLU A 326 -16.66 6.64 28.10
N ARG A 327 -15.65 6.67 27.21
CA ARG A 327 -15.56 7.66 26.13
C ARG A 327 -16.72 7.60 25.15
N LEU A 328 -17.18 6.40 24.82
CA LEU A 328 -18.28 6.15 23.89
C LEU A 328 -19.66 6.25 24.56
N ALA A 329 -19.77 5.77 25.81
CA ALA A 329 -20.98 5.94 26.62
C ALA A 329 -21.28 7.43 26.83
N THR A 330 -20.27 8.24 27.14
CA THR A 330 -20.37 9.70 27.23
C THR A 330 -20.83 10.33 25.92
N HIS A 331 -20.32 9.87 24.77
CA HIS A 331 -20.77 10.35 23.45
C HIS A 331 -22.25 10.05 23.21
N TYR A 332 -22.69 8.83 23.49
CA TYR A 332 -24.09 8.43 23.28
C TYR A 332 -25.07 8.88 24.38
N GLY A 333 -24.58 9.42 25.50
CA GLY A 333 -25.40 9.80 26.66
C GLY A 333 -25.80 8.63 27.56
N ILE A 334 -25.12 7.49 27.46
CA ILE A 334 -25.38 6.27 28.26
C ILE A 334 -24.73 6.43 29.65
N PRO A 335 -25.50 6.44 30.75
CA PRO A 335 -24.97 6.72 32.08
C PRO A 335 -24.32 5.47 32.74
N ASN A 336 -23.55 5.71 33.80
CA ASN A 336 -22.97 4.70 34.72
C ASN A 336 -21.91 3.75 34.09
N VAL A 337 -21.23 4.16 33.02
CA VAL A 337 -20.12 3.41 32.42
C VAL A 337 -18.80 4.14 32.67
N TYR A 338 -17.85 3.47 33.33
CA TYR A 338 -16.59 4.07 33.80
C TYR A 338 -15.34 3.27 33.38
N GLY A 339 -14.28 3.93 32.96
CA GLY A 339 -13.02 3.33 32.50
C GLY A 339 -13.01 2.94 31.01
N SER A 340 -11.79 2.74 30.50
CA SER A 340 -11.48 2.48 29.08
C SER A 340 -11.95 1.13 28.52
N HIS A 341 -12.20 0.14 29.38
CA HIS A 341 -12.59 -1.20 28.95
C HIS A 341 -14.02 -1.25 28.38
N PHE A 342 -14.22 -1.99 27.29
CA PHE A 342 -15.53 -2.19 26.71
C PHE A 342 -16.37 -3.20 27.51
N ARG A 343 -17.67 -2.95 27.61
CA ARG A 343 -18.65 -3.89 28.19
C ARG A 343 -19.98 -3.82 27.45
N ARG A 344 -20.74 -4.92 27.45
CA ARG A 344 -22.12 -4.94 26.96
C ARG A 344 -23.01 -4.18 27.93
N VAL A 345 -23.81 -3.25 27.42
CA VAL A 345 -24.77 -2.46 28.20
C VAL A 345 -26.15 -2.65 27.59
N ALA A 346 -27.13 -2.98 28.42
CA ALA A 346 -28.54 -3.04 28.02
C ALA A 346 -29.10 -1.61 27.90
N LEU A 347 -29.86 -1.37 26.84
CA LEU A 347 -30.48 -0.09 26.52
C LEU A 347 -31.92 -0.06 27.05
N ASP A 348 -32.35 1.09 27.58
CA ASP A 348 -33.78 1.32 27.77
C ASP A 348 -34.48 1.55 26.42
N ALA A 349 -35.82 1.52 26.42
CA ALA A 349 -36.60 1.57 25.19
C ALA A 349 -36.44 2.89 24.39
N GLU A 350 -36.11 4.01 25.05
CA GLU A 350 -35.90 5.30 24.39
C GLU A 350 -34.50 5.37 23.75
N THR A 351 -33.49 4.83 24.44
CA THR A 351 -32.13 4.72 23.91
C THR A 351 -32.06 3.67 22.80
N ALA A 352 -32.76 2.54 22.94
CA ALA A 352 -32.82 1.48 21.93
C ALA A 352 -33.46 1.95 20.60
N GLU A 353 -34.45 2.87 20.63
CA GLU A 353 -35.01 3.49 19.41
C GLU A 353 -33.95 4.28 18.60
N HIS A 354 -32.83 4.67 19.23
CA HIS A 354 -31.76 5.48 18.64
C HIS A 354 -30.37 4.79 18.59
N ARG A 355 -30.19 3.67 19.29
CA ARG A 355 -28.89 2.97 19.44
C ARG A 355 -28.99 1.45 19.30
N GLY A 356 -30.18 0.90 19.08
CA GLY A 356 -30.37 -0.51 18.85
C GLY A 356 -29.89 -0.93 17.46
N GLY A 357 -28.87 -1.79 17.41
CA GLY A 357 -28.31 -2.28 16.16
C GLY A 357 -27.45 -1.28 15.38
N ILE A 358 -26.89 -1.74 14.27
CA ILE A 358 -25.75 -1.12 13.61
C ILE A 358 -26.05 0.28 13.03
N PHE A 359 -27.31 0.55 12.69
CA PHE A 359 -27.73 1.87 12.19
C PHE A 359 -27.59 3.00 13.22
N GLY A 360 -27.53 2.66 14.52
CA GLY A 360 -27.28 3.60 15.59
C GLY A 360 -25.80 3.83 15.89
N HIS A 361 -24.88 3.09 15.27
CA HIS A 361 -23.44 3.18 15.56
C HIS A 361 -22.80 4.38 14.86
N GLY A 362 -21.98 5.15 15.60
CA GLY A 362 -21.24 6.29 15.09
C GLY A 362 -20.24 5.92 13.98
N SER A 363 -19.75 4.68 13.96
CA SER A 363 -18.89 4.14 12.89
C SER A 363 -19.50 4.33 11.50
N LEU A 364 -20.69 3.75 11.29
CA LEU A 364 -21.37 3.70 10.01
C LEU A 364 -21.89 5.08 9.63
N LEU A 365 -22.38 5.83 10.62
CA LEU A 365 -22.87 7.19 10.44
C LEU A 365 -21.74 8.16 10.03
N THR A 366 -20.50 7.93 10.47
CA THR A 366 -19.31 8.69 10.09
C THR A 366 -18.84 8.36 8.67
N VAL A 367 -18.59 7.08 8.34
CA VAL A 367 -18.09 6.69 7.00
C VAL A 367 -19.11 6.89 5.86
N THR A 368 -20.36 7.22 6.19
CA THR A 368 -21.42 7.59 5.24
C THR A 368 -21.75 9.09 5.23
N SER A 369 -20.86 9.94 5.77
CA SER A 369 -21.01 11.40 5.81
C SER A 369 -19.83 12.12 5.16
N TYR A 370 -20.01 13.41 4.86
CA TYR A 370 -18.92 14.32 4.52
C TYR A 370 -18.32 14.91 5.82
N PRO A 371 -17.05 15.37 5.80
CA PRO A 371 -16.39 16.03 6.93
C PRO A 371 -17.28 16.98 7.74
N ASN A 372 -17.96 17.92 7.07
CA ASN A 372 -18.74 18.99 7.71
C ASN A 372 -20.27 18.76 7.70
N ARG A 373 -20.77 17.66 7.12
CA ARG A 373 -22.23 17.46 6.96
C ARG A 373 -22.63 16.01 6.72
N THR A 374 -23.84 15.68 7.18
CA THR A 374 -24.48 14.40 6.84
C THR A 374 -24.75 14.29 5.34
N SER A 375 -24.85 13.05 4.83
CA SER A 375 -25.19 12.78 3.44
C SER A 375 -26.27 11.68 3.36
N PRO A 376 -27.54 12.03 3.10
CA PRO A 376 -28.58 11.04 2.83
C PRO A 376 -28.24 10.19 1.59
N VAL A 377 -27.55 10.79 0.62
CA VAL A 377 -27.16 10.11 -0.62
C VAL A 377 -26.16 8.98 -0.32
N LEU A 378 -25.10 9.26 0.44
CA LEU A 378 -24.13 8.23 0.83
C LEU A 378 -24.73 7.19 1.80
N ARG A 379 -25.52 7.63 2.79
CA ARG A 379 -26.27 6.75 3.71
C ARG A 379 -27.24 5.81 2.97
N GLY A 380 -27.96 6.34 1.98
CA GLY A 380 -28.86 5.56 1.12
C GLY A 380 -28.13 4.60 0.18
N LYS A 381 -27.04 5.06 -0.47
CA LYS A 381 -26.16 4.23 -1.32
C LYS A 381 -25.60 3.04 -0.52
N TRP A 382 -25.12 3.29 0.68
CA TRP A 382 -24.60 2.27 1.59
C TRP A 382 -25.71 1.29 2.03
N MET A 383 -26.90 1.78 2.42
CA MET A 383 -28.02 0.89 2.77
C MET A 383 -28.44 -0.02 1.60
N LEU A 384 -28.52 0.53 0.39
CA LEU A 384 -28.82 -0.22 -0.84
C LEU A 384 -27.75 -1.26 -1.16
N THR A 385 -26.48 -0.88 -1.09
CA THR A 385 -25.34 -1.71 -1.47
C THR A 385 -25.03 -2.79 -0.43
N ASN A 386 -24.85 -2.39 0.83
CA ASN A 386 -24.28 -3.21 1.89
C ASN A 386 -25.35 -3.98 2.69
N VAL A 387 -26.60 -3.51 2.75
CA VAL A 387 -27.67 -4.16 3.54
C VAL A 387 -28.72 -4.82 2.66
N LEU A 388 -29.14 -4.17 1.56
CA LEU A 388 -30.22 -4.67 0.70
C LEU A 388 -29.73 -5.47 -0.52
N GLY A 389 -28.43 -5.43 -0.85
CA GLY A 389 -27.84 -6.15 -1.99
C GLY A 389 -28.29 -5.62 -3.37
N THR A 390 -28.76 -4.36 -3.43
CA THR A 390 -29.30 -3.71 -4.62
C THR A 390 -28.60 -2.37 -4.90
N PRO A 391 -27.28 -2.38 -5.19
CA PRO A 391 -26.51 -1.15 -5.38
C PRO A 391 -27.13 -0.26 -6.49
N PRO A 392 -27.16 1.07 -6.31
CA PRO A 392 -27.61 1.99 -7.35
C PRO A 392 -26.61 2.00 -8.52
N PRO A 393 -27.06 2.24 -9.77
CA PRO A 393 -26.16 2.38 -10.92
C PRO A 393 -25.26 3.63 -10.77
N PRO A 394 -24.11 3.67 -11.47
CA PRO A 394 -23.18 4.81 -11.41
C PRO A 394 -23.87 6.12 -11.85
N PRO A 395 -23.43 7.27 -11.30
CA PRO A 395 -24.02 8.56 -11.63
C PRO A 395 -23.72 8.95 -13.09
N PRO A 396 -24.61 9.69 -13.77
CA PRO A 396 -24.30 10.30 -15.06
C PRO A 396 -23.13 11.29 -14.96
N ALA A 397 -22.30 11.37 -16.00
CA ALA A 397 -21.30 12.42 -16.11
C ALA A 397 -21.97 13.82 -16.18
N ASN A 398 -21.31 14.83 -15.60
CA ASN A 398 -21.71 16.24 -15.62
C ASN A 398 -23.08 16.55 -14.97
N VAL A 399 -23.40 15.97 -13.81
CA VAL A 399 -24.50 16.44 -12.96
C VAL A 399 -24.06 17.72 -12.21
N PRO A 400 -24.75 18.87 -12.37
CA PRO A 400 -24.43 20.09 -11.64
C PRO A 400 -24.92 20.05 -10.19
N ASP A 401 -24.26 20.80 -9.31
CA ASP A 401 -24.62 20.93 -7.90
C ASP A 401 -26.06 21.44 -7.68
N LEU A 402 -26.72 20.92 -6.65
CA LEU A 402 -28.05 21.38 -6.23
C LEU A 402 -27.95 22.72 -5.50
N PRO A 403 -28.60 23.80 -5.99
CA PRO A 403 -28.53 25.11 -5.37
C PRO A 403 -29.02 25.06 -3.91
N GLU A 404 -28.29 25.73 -3.02
CA GLU A 404 -28.54 25.69 -1.57
C GLU A 404 -29.81 26.45 -1.15
N ARG A 405 -30.39 27.23 -2.07
CA ARG A 405 -31.54 28.09 -1.84
C ARG A 405 -32.70 27.74 -2.78
N GLY A 406 -33.92 28.01 -2.34
CA GLY A 406 -35.11 27.95 -3.18
C GLY A 406 -35.23 29.13 -4.14
N GLU A 407 -36.22 29.06 -5.03
CA GLU A 407 -36.62 30.16 -5.92
C GLU A 407 -37.08 31.41 -5.15
N ASP A 408 -37.47 31.23 -3.88
CA ASP A 408 -37.79 32.29 -2.91
C ASP A 408 -36.55 32.87 -2.19
N GLY A 409 -35.35 32.36 -2.50
CA GLY A 409 -34.09 32.77 -1.89
C GLY A 409 -33.83 32.23 -0.48
N GLN A 410 -34.73 31.43 0.11
CA GLN A 410 -34.54 30.83 1.43
C GLN A 410 -33.70 29.54 1.36
N ALA A 411 -33.04 29.18 2.45
CA ALA A 411 -32.28 27.93 2.54
C ALA A 411 -33.24 26.73 2.45
N ALA A 412 -33.12 25.94 1.37
CA ALA A 412 -33.96 24.77 1.16
C ALA A 412 -33.49 23.60 2.04
N THR A 413 -34.42 22.83 2.63
CA THR A 413 -33.98 21.69 3.44
C THR A 413 -33.35 20.61 2.55
N VAL A 414 -32.53 19.73 3.13
CA VAL A 414 -31.93 18.61 2.41
C VAL A 414 -33.01 17.72 1.75
N ARG A 415 -34.17 17.54 2.41
CA ARG A 415 -35.33 16.83 1.85
C ARG A 415 -35.91 17.53 0.63
N ASP A 416 -36.03 18.87 0.66
CA ASP A 416 -36.60 19.64 -0.45
C ASP A 416 -35.65 19.69 -1.66
N ARG A 417 -34.34 19.81 -1.41
CA ARG A 417 -33.30 19.75 -2.48
C ARG A 417 -33.32 18.39 -3.19
N LEU A 418 -33.39 17.29 -2.43
CA LEU A 418 -33.48 15.94 -2.99
C LEU A 418 -34.83 15.67 -3.68
N ALA A 419 -35.94 16.19 -3.14
CA ALA A 419 -37.24 16.11 -3.80
C ALA A 419 -37.23 16.78 -5.19
N ARG A 420 -36.66 17.99 -5.30
CA ARG A 420 -36.44 18.67 -6.59
C ARG A 420 -35.50 17.90 -7.52
N HIS A 421 -34.41 17.34 -6.99
CA HIS A 421 -33.49 16.53 -7.79
C HIS A 421 -34.19 15.34 -8.46
N ARG A 422 -35.13 14.71 -7.75
CA ARG A 422 -35.97 13.61 -8.25
C ARG A 422 -37.02 14.02 -9.28
N GLU A 423 -37.26 15.31 -9.53
CA GLU A 423 -38.12 15.78 -10.62
C GLU A 423 -37.46 15.55 -11.99
N SER A 424 -36.13 15.53 -12.05
CA SER A 424 -35.37 15.10 -13.23
C SER A 424 -35.50 13.57 -13.42
N PRO A 425 -36.03 13.08 -14.56
CA PRO A 425 -36.14 11.64 -14.81
C PRO A 425 -34.81 10.89 -14.75
N ALA A 426 -33.70 11.53 -15.15
CA ALA A 426 -32.37 10.93 -15.10
C ALA A 426 -31.87 10.72 -13.66
N CYS A 427 -32.11 11.70 -12.78
CA CYS A 427 -31.69 11.65 -11.38
C CYS A 427 -32.61 10.74 -10.55
N SER A 428 -33.92 10.72 -10.87
CA SER A 428 -34.92 9.91 -10.16
C SER A 428 -34.60 8.40 -10.17
N VAL A 429 -33.93 7.88 -11.21
CA VAL A 429 -33.54 6.46 -11.31
C VAL A 429 -32.74 6.01 -10.08
N CYS A 430 -31.74 6.79 -9.66
CA CYS A 430 -30.92 6.46 -8.48
C CYS A 430 -31.55 6.99 -7.19
N HIS A 431 -32.09 8.21 -7.21
CA HIS A 431 -32.56 8.90 -6.01
C HIS A 431 -33.93 8.43 -5.49
N ALA A 432 -34.77 7.84 -6.35
CA ALA A 432 -36.08 7.32 -5.94
C ALA A 432 -36.02 6.26 -4.81
N PRO A 433 -35.20 5.18 -4.94
CA PRO A 433 -35.00 4.20 -3.88
C PRO A 433 -34.03 4.66 -2.78
N MET A 434 -33.05 5.50 -3.13
CA MET A 434 -31.92 5.86 -2.25
C MET A 434 -32.28 6.91 -1.18
N ASP A 435 -32.92 8.01 -1.58
CA ASP A 435 -33.18 9.14 -0.68
C ASP A 435 -34.03 8.78 0.55
N PRO A 436 -35.11 7.96 0.46
CA PRO A 436 -35.93 7.63 1.63
C PRO A 436 -35.15 6.88 2.71
N LEU A 437 -34.23 5.98 2.29
CA LEU A 437 -33.37 5.21 3.20
C LEU A 437 -32.34 6.12 3.88
N GLY A 438 -31.72 7.03 3.13
CA GLY A 438 -30.81 8.03 3.68
C GLY A 438 -31.49 9.03 4.62
N LEU A 439 -32.67 9.52 4.24
CA LEU A 439 -33.46 10.48 5.01
C LEU A 439 -34.03 9.89 6.32
N ALA A 440 -34.11 8.57 6.46
CA ALA A 440 -34.42 7.91 7.73
C ALA A 440 -33.26 8.08 8.75
N LEU A 441 -32.02 8.09 8.26
CA LEU A 441 -30.80 8.25 9.07
C LEU A 441 -30.40 9.73 9.27
N GLU A 442 -31.12 10.71 8.69
CA GLU A 442 -30.92 12.14 8.95
C GLU A 442 -31.31 12.58 10.38
N ASN A 443 -31.81 11.68 11.21
CA ASN A 443 -31.98 11.90 12.64
C ASN A 443 -30.63 11.95 13.39
N TYR A 444 -29.54 11.45 12.80
CA TYR A 444 -28.18 11.54 13.34
C TYR A 444 -27.32 12.54 12.57
N ASP A 445 -26.40 13.24 13.23
CA ASP A 445 -25.37 14.06 12.57
C ASP A 445 -24.22 13.20 12.01
N ALA A 446 -23.14 13.83 11.53
CA ALA A 446 -22.07 13.11 10.84
C ALA A 446 -21.35 12.13 11.78
N ILE A 447 -21.12 12.53 13.03
CA ILE A 447 -20.47 11.71 14.08
C ILE A 447 -21.48 10.88 14.89
N GLY A 448 -22.71 10.76 14.38
CA GLY A 448 -23.74 9.86 14.90
C GLY A 448 -24.54 10.36 16.10
N LEU A 449 -24.51 11.64 16.48
CA LEU A 449 -25.34 12.16 17.58
C LEU A 449 -26.76 12.50 17.13
N VAL A 450 -27.74 12.33 18.01
CA VAL A 450 -29.16 12.53 17.70
C VAL A 450 -29.50 14.03 17.61
N ARG A 451 -30.05 14.45 16.46
CA ARG A 451 -30.25 15.87 16.07
C ARG A 451 -31.54 16.49 16.60
N THR A 452 -31.51 16.85 17.89
CA THR A 452 -32.58 17.65 18.52
C THR A 452 -32.73 19.04 17.89
N ALA A 453 -33.92 19.65 18.04
CA ALA A 453 -34.27 20.89 17.35
C ALA A 453 -33.41 22.12 17.74
N SER A 454 -32.78 22.11 18.91
CA SER A 454 -31.85 23.17 19.35
C SER A 454 -30.52 23.13 18.60
N ARG A 455 -29.94 21.94 18.37
CA ARG A 455 -28.69 21.78 17.58
C ARG A 455 -28.86 22.17 16.10
N ARG A 456 -30.09 22.21 15.56
CA ARG A 456 -30.36 22.55 14.14
C ARG A 456 -30.10 24.02 13.74
N HIS A 457 -29.76 24.90 14.68
CA HIS A 457 -29.52 26.34 14.43
C HIS A 457 -28.06 26.78 14.65
N GLY A 458 -27.10 25.85 14.80
CA GLY A 458 -25.70 26.15 15.11
C GLY A 458 -24.94 26.90 14.00
N VAL A 459 -25.34 26.77 12.73
CA VAL A 459 -24.70 27.49 11.62
C VAL A 459 -25.21 28.94 11.57
N ARG A 460 -24.54 29.81 12.31
CA ARG A 460 -24.58 31.27 12.10
C ARG A 460 -23.15 31.78 11.93
N GLY A 461 -22.88 32.38 10.78
CA GLY A 461 -21.72 33.27 10.62
C GLY A 461 -21.86 34.51 11.52
N ALA A 462 -20.79 35.29 11.56
CA ALA A 462 -20.71 36.50 12.38
C ALA A 462 -21.71 37.61 11.97
N ASP A 463 -21.73 38.66 12.80
CA ASP A 463 -22.42 39.94 12.65
C ASP A 463 -23.95 40.01 12.86
N GLY A 464 -24.39 41.18 13.35
CA GLY A 464 -25.79 41.57 13.42
C GLY A 464 -26.48 41.37 14.77
N ALA A 465 -26.30 42.30 15.70
CA ALA A 465 -27.13 42.37 16.91
C ALA A 465 -28.58 42.78 16.56
N ALA A 466 -29.57 42.00 17.01
CA ALA A 466 -30.99 42.30 16.85
C ALA A 466 -31.79 41.95 18.12
N VAL A 467 -32.60 42.89 18.60
CA VAL A 467 -33.40 42.75 19.83
C VAL A 467 -34.68 41.95 19.56
N ALA A 468 -34.99 41.00 20.43
CA ALA A 468 -36.22 40.21 20.34
C ALA A 468 -37.45 40.95 20.91
N PRO A 469 -38.56 41.08 20.17
CA PRO A 469 -39.86 41.43 20.74
C PRO A 469 -40.52 40.19 21.39
N ALA A 470 -41.09 40.35 22.57
CA ALA A 470 -41.78 39.25 23.26
C ALA A 470 -43.13 38.92 22.59
N GLY A 471 -43.36 37.66 22.26
CA GLY A 471 -44.62 37.15 21.70
C GLY A 471 -44.86 35.69 22.09
N THR A 472 -46.03 35.39 22.65
CA THR A 472 -46.36 34.06 23.18
C THR A 472 -46.95 33.14 22.10
N ALA A 473 -46.22 32.07 21.77
CA ALA A 473 -46.69 31.00 20.88
C ALA A 473 -46.79 29.66 21.63
N ARG A 474 -47.90 28.93 21.46
CA ARG A 474 -48.10 27.59 22.03
C ARG A 474 -47.34 26.52 21.23
N PRO A 475 -46.86 25.44 21.86
CA PRO A 475 -46.19 24.35 21.16
C PRO A 475 -47.17 23.57 20.27
N VAL A 476 -46.87 23.51 18.97
CA VAL A 476 -47.58 22.65 18.02
C VAL A 476 -46.95 21.26 18.08
N ARG A 477 -47.69 20.25 18.56
CA ARG A 477 -47.33 18.85 18.34
C ARG A 477 -47.34 18.57 16.83
N ARG A 478 -46.20 18.21 16.25
CA ARG A 478 -46.14 17.60 14.90
C ARG A 478 -46.18 16.08 15.02
N HIS A 479 -46.84 15.42 14.08
CA HIS A 479 -46.69 13.99 13.90
C HIS A 479 -45.29 13.68 13.37
N VAL A 480 -44.74 12.55 13.82
CA VAL A 480 -43.62 11.86 13.17
C VAL A 480 -44.24 10.80 12.26
N ASP A 481 -43.84 10.77 10.98
CA ASP A 481 -44.34 9.77 10.03
C ASP A 481 -43.86 8.38 10.45
N ARG A 482 -44.81 7.53 10.83
CA ARG A 482 -44.54 6.28 11.58
C ARG A 482 -44.28 5.05 10.70
N GLU A 483 -44.21 5.23 9.39
CA GLU A 483 -44.35 4.13 8.42
C GLU A 483 -43.03 3.39 8.10
N VAL A 484 -41.86 4.03 8.23
CA VAL A 484 -40.57 3.39 7.88
C VAL A 484 -40.12 2.39 8.96
N VAL A 485 -40.16 2.78 10.23
CA VAL A 485 -39.85 1.89 11.37
C VAL A 485 -40.87 0.75 11.50
N GLY A 486 -42.11 0.98 11.05
CA GLY A 486 -43.18 -0.02 11.07
C GLY A 486 -42.97 -1.21 10.13
N LEU A 487 -42.09 -1.12 9.13
CA LEU A 487 -41.94 -2.13 8.09
C LEU A 487 -41.27 -3.43 8.57
N PHE A 488 -40.33 -3.34 9.50
CA PHE A 488 -39.54 -4.49 9.99
C PHE A 488 -40.16 -5.20 11.21
N ALA A 489 -41.08 -4.54 11.92
CA ALA A 489 -41.53 -4.96 13.25
C ALA A 489 -42.68 -5.99 13.28
N ARG A 490 -43.19 -6.48 12.14
CA ARG A 490 -44.39 -7.36 12.10
C ARG A 490 -44.42 -8.43 11.00
N SER A 491 -43.98 -9.64 11.35
CA SER A 491 -44.49 -10.88 10.73
C SER A 491 -44.74 -11.96 11.77
N GLY A 492 -45.94 -11.98 12.35
CA GLY A 492 -46.39 -13.10 13.18
C GLY A 492 -46.52 -14.39 12.37
N ALA A 493 -46.28 -15.53 13.02
CA ALA A 493 -46.05 -16.82 12.37
C ALA A 493 -47.05 -17.18 11.25
N ARG A 494 -46.53 -17.42 10.04
CA ARG A 494 -47.19 -18.20 9.00
C ARG A 494 -46.23 -19.23 8.42
N VAL A 495 -46.59 -20.50 8.55
CA VAL A 495 -45.87 -21.63 7.96
C VAL A 495 -45.91 -21.53 6.44
N LEU A 496 -44.74 -21.49 5.80
CA LEU A 496 -44.60 -21.78 4.38
C LEU A 496 -44.33 -23.28 4.20
N ARG A 497 -45.05 -23.91 3.26
CA ARG A 497 -44.81 -25.30 2.85
C ARG A 497 -43.77 -25.32 1.73
N SER A 498 -42.99 -26.39 1.64
CA SER A 498 -42.23 -26.70 0.43
C SER A 498 -43.18 -27.01 -0.74
N THR A 499 -42.67 -26.84 -1.95
CA THR A 499 -43.34 -27.26 -3.19
C THR A 499 -42.38 -28.08 -4.05
N ASP A 500 -42.22 -29.35 -3.71
CA ASP A 500 -41.79 -30.36 -4.69
C ASP A 500 -42.86 -30.48 -5.79
N GLY A 501 -42.44 -30.57 -7.05
CA GLY A 501 -43.36 -30.61 -8.19
C GLY A 501 -42.65 -30.79 -9.53
N ALA A 502 -42.44 -32.04 -9.93
CA ALA A 502 -41.59 -32.38 -11.07
C ALA A 502 -42.32 -32.39 -12.43
N GLY A 503 -41.67 -31.80 -13.44
CA GLY A 503 -41.55 -32.37 -14.79
C GLY A 503 -42.67 -32.17 -15.81
N HIS A 504 -42.28 -31.89 -17.06
CA HIS A 504 -42.99 -32.35 -18.27
C HIS A 504 -42.05 -32.33 -19.50
N HIS A 505 -42.13 -33.34 -20.37
CA HIS A 505 -41.28 -33.48 -21.58
C HIS A 505 -41.96 -33.03 -22.89
N ALA A 506 -41.22 -32.45 -23.85
CA ALA A 506 -41.65 -32.33 -25.26
C ALA A 506 -40.51 -32.29 -26.32
N ARG A 507 -40.03 -33.48 -26.69
CA ARG A 507 -39.38 -33.93 -27.95
C ARG A 507 -39.19 -32.97 -29.16
N CYS A 508 -37.91 -32.73 -29.51
CA CYS A 508 -37.20 -33.16 -30.74
C CYS A 508 -37.74 -32.87 -32.18
N ARG A 509 -36.89 -32.28 -33.05
CA ARG A 509 -36.64 -32.79 -34.44
C ARG A 509 -35.30 -32.32 -35.08
N ARG A 510 -34.84 -33.06 -36.09
CA ARG A 510 -33.46 -33.11 -36.66
C ARG A 510 -33.21 -32.29 -37.94
N ARG A 511 -31.95 -31.88 -38.18
CA ARG A 511 -31.15 -31.91 -39.46
C ARG A 511 -29.66 -31.65 -39.06
N ARG A 512 -28.64 -32.53 -39.19
CA ARG A 512 -27.98 -33.28 -40.31
C ARG A 512 -27.13 -32.44 -41.30
N LEU A 513 -25.79 -32.40 -41.04
CA LEU A 513 -24.61 -32.75 -41.89
C LEU A 513 -24.45 -32.19 -43.33
N PRO A 514 -23.24 -32.08 -43.95
CA PRO A 514 -21.90 -32.67 -43.61
C PRO A 514 -20.80 -31.60 -43.25
N LEU A 515 -19.52 -31.86 -42.88
CA LEU A 515 -18.49 -32.94 -42.99
C LEU A 515 -17.46 -32.76 -44.17
N VAL A 516 -16.17 -33.07 -43.91
CA VAL A 516 -14.95 -33.03 -44.79
C VAL A 516 -14.28 -31.63 -44.93
N GLY A 517 -12.94 -31.45 -44.91
CA GLY A 517 -11.81 -32.40 -44.73
C GLY A 517 -10.40 -31.73 -44.67
N TYR A 518 -9.34 -32.53 -44.50
CA TYR A 518 -7.92 -32.13 -44.30
C TYR A 518 -7.08 -32.00 -45.60
N HIS A 519 -5.98 -31.22 -45.56
CA HIS A 519 -4.59 -31.46 -46.06
C HIS A 519 -3.81 -30.12 -46.03
N CYS A 520 -2.52 -29.94 -45.65
CA CYS A 520 -1.25 -30.69 -45.76
C CYS A 520 -0.52 -30.56 -47.12
N GLY A 521 0.64 -29.86 -47.20
CA GLY A 521 1.43 -29.74 -48.45
C GLY A 521 2.75 -28.92 -48.42
N TYR A 522 3.85 -29.58 -48.06
CA TYR A 522 5.30 -29.31 -48.25
C TYR A 522 5.89 -28.13 -49.07
N ARG A 523 7.00 -27.59 -48.51
CA ARG A 523 8.30 -27.16 -49.11
C ARG A 523 8.46 -27.03 -50.65
N ALA A 524 9.11 -25.95 -51.10
CA ALA A 524 10.52 -25.98 -51.61
C ALA A 524 11.09 -24.57 -51.96
N GLU A 525 12.41 -24.50 -52.14
CA GLU A 525 13.24 -23.35 -52.57
C GLU A 525 13.21 -23.18 -54.12
N CYS A 526 13.85 -22.24 -54.84
CA CYS A 526 14.88 -21.23 -54.54
C CYS A 526 14.98 -20.15 -55.69
N THR A 527 16.07 -19.36 -55.68
CA THR A 527 16.71 -18.56 -56.77
C THR A 527 16.44 -17.05 -56.91
N VAL A 528 17.48 -16.33 -57.37
CA VAL A 528 17.66 -14.86 -57.52
C VAL A 528 18.55 -14.61 -58.76
N PRO A 529 18.47 -13.43 -59.40
CA PRO A 529 19.64 -12.86 -60.10
C PRO A 529 19.90 -11.35 -59.79
N ASP A 530 21.16 -11.03 -59.42
CA ASP A 530 22.15 -10.14 -60.10
C ASP A 530 21.73 -8.81 -60.80
N ALA A 531 22.55 -7.74 -60.91
CA ALA A 531 23.88 -7.30 -60.40
C ALA A 531 24.14 -5.82 -60.87
N GLU A 532 25.20 -5.03 -60.61
CA GLU A 532 26.46 -5.10 -59.82
C GLU A 532 26.25 -4.40 -58.44
N GLY A 533 27.17 -3.83 -57.63
CA GLY A 533 28.61 -3.48 -57.72
C GLY A 533 28.83 -1.96 -57.92
N ARG A 534 29.84 -1.28 -57.33
CA ARG A 534 31.05 -1.67 -56.56
C ARG A 534 31.22 -0.68 -55.38
N VAL A 535 31.73 -0.99 -54.18
CA VAL A 535 32.90 -1.79 -53.72
C VAL A 535 34.26 -1.11 -53.90
N MET A 536 34.90 -0.79 -52.77
CA MET A 536 36.34 -0.96 -52.54
C MET A 536 36.57 -1.56 -51.14
N ILE A 537 37.61 -2.38 -51.01
CA ILE A 537 37.95 -3.13 -49.79
C ILE A 537 39.39 -2.80 -49.38
N ILE A 538 39.63 -2.65 -48.07
CA ILE A 538 40.98 -2.76 -47.49
C ILE A 538 40.99 -3.97 -46.55
N THR A 539 41.93 -4.88 -46.77
CA THR A 539 41.99 -6.18 -46.09
C THR A 539 42.71 -6.11 -44.74
N LYS A 540 42.15 -6.72 -43.69
CA LYS A 540 42.92 -7.22 -42.53
C LYS A 540 42.82 -8.75 -42.49
N LYS A 541 43.97 -9.42 -42.31
CA LYS A 541 44.07 -10.88 -42.30
C LYS A 541 43.68 -11.44 -40.92
N ALA A 542 42.86 -12.48 -40.88
CA ALA A 542 42.63 -13.29 -39.67
C ALA A 542 43.51 -14.54 -39.69
N ILE A 543 44.08 -14.92 -38.53
CA ILE A 543 44.80 -16.19 -38.35
C ILE A 543 43.83 -17.22 -37.76
N PRO A 544 43.68 -18.43 -38.35
CA PRO A 544 42.72 -19.41 -37.85
C PRO A 544 43.14 -20.00 -36.50
N ARG A 545 42.14 -20.22 -35.61
CA ARG A 545 42.31 -20.67 -34.21
C ARG A 545 43.20 -21.92 -34.01
N ARG A 546 43.30 -22.81 -35.01
CA ARG A 546 44.17 -24.01 -34.98
C ARG A 546 45.68 -23.70 -35.00
N THR A 547 46.10 -22.49 -35.36
CA THR A 547 47.53 -22.08 -35.29
C THR A 547 47.94 -21.71 -33.86
N ILE A 548 47.05 -21.07 -33.09
CA ILE A 548 47.33 -20.62 -31.72
C ILE A 548 47.48 -21.83 -30.78
N LEU A 549 46.60 -22.84 -30.92
CA LEU A 549 46.59 -24.08 -30.14
C LEU A 549 47.76 -25.05 -30.44
N ARG A 550 48.84 -24.58 -31.07
CA ARG A 550 50.09 -25.33 -31.29
C ARG A 550 51.34 -24.66 -30.69
N GLY A 551 51.20 -23.50 -30.04
CA GLY A 551 52.34 -22.72 -29.50
C GLY A 551 52.53 -22.77 -27.98
N LEU A 552 51.46 -22.96 -27.20
CA LEU A 552 51.49 -22.85 -25.73
C LEU A 552 51.94 -24.17 -25.07
N GLY A 553 53.20 -24.56 -25.31
CA GLY A 553 53.77 -25.84 -24.86
C GLY A 553 54.97 -25.76 -23.90
N ALA A 554 55.52 -24.57 -23.62
CA ALA A 554 56.71 -24.44 -22.74
C ALA A 554 56.93 -23.02 -22.17
N SER A 555 56.37 -22.73 -20.99
CA SER A 555 56.83 -21.64 -20.11
C SER A 555 56.29 -21.82 -18.69
N LEU A 556 57.16 -22.23 -17.76
CA LEU A 556 56.83 -22.39 -16.33
C LEU A 556 57.20 -21.16 -15.51
N ALA A 557 56.37 -20.86 -14.51
CA ALA A 557 56.69 -20.20 -13.25
C ALA A 557 57.58 -18.93 -13.25
N LEU A 558 56.93 -17.76 -13.27
CA LEU A 558 57.34 -16.58 -12.49
C LEU A 558 56.09 -15.94 -11.85
N PRO A 559 56.18 -15.36 -10.64
CA PRO A 559 55.09 -14.56 -10.08
C PRO A 559 54.96 -13.24 -10.86
N LEU A 560 53.73 -12.87 -11.19
CA LEU A 560 53.41 -11.57 -11.80
C LEU A 560 53.33 -10.49 -10.71
N LEU A 561 53.85 -9.31 -11.01
CA LEU A 561 53.60 -8.08 -10.25
C LEU A 561 52.33 -7.41 -10.78
N ASP A 562 51.64 -6.65 -9.93
CA ASP A 562 50.26 -6.17 -10.18
C ASP A 562 50.07 -5.32 -11.45
N GLY A 563 51.14 -4.75 -12.00
CA GLY A 563 51.12 -3.99 -13.25
C GLY A 563 50.97 -4.81 -14.54
N MET A 564 50.63 -6.10 -14.48
CA MET A 564 50.68 -7.02 -15.64
C MET A 564 49.44 -7.90 -15.86
N VAL A 565 48.25 -7.52 -15.36
CA VAL A 565 46.98 -8.21 -15.66
C VAL A 565 46.39 -7.74 -17.02
N PRO A 566 46.23 -8.61 -18.05
CA PRO A 566 45.78 -8.16 -19.36
C PRO A 566 44.25 -8.24 -19.59
N ALA A 567 43.65 -7.08 -19.87
CA ALA A 567 42.68 -6.90 -20.96
C ALA A 567 41.37 -7.74 -20.98
N PHE A 568 40.70 -7.92 -19.84
CA PHE A 568 39.23 -8.08 -19.83
C PHE A 568 38.52 -7.03 -18.96
N ALA A 569 39.00 -6.74 -17.75
CA ALA A 569 38.49 -5.63 -16.93
C ALA A 569 38.62 -4.26 -17.65
N ALA A 570 39.74 -4.03 -18.33
CA ALA A 570 40.06 -2.77 -19.01
C ALA A 570 39.18 -2.44 -20.24
N VAL A 571 38.24 -3.31 -20.63
CA VAL A 571 37.26 -3.00 -21.70
C VAL A 571 36.08 -2.17 -21.18
N ARG A 572 35.72 -2.29 -19.89
CA ARG A 572 34.68 -1.44 -19.28
C ARG A 572 35.11 0.03 -19.20
N ASN A 573 36.39 0.30 -18.94
CA ASN A 573 36.92 1.67 -18.83
C ASN A 573 37.42 2.22 -20.18
N THR A 574 36.64 2.05 -21.25
CA THR A 574 36.83 2.82 -22.48
C THR A 574 35.77 3.91 -22.58
N ALA A 575 36.20 5.17 -22.74
CA ALA A 575 35.39 6.38 -22.91
C ALA A 575 34.61 6.44 -24.25
N ALA A 576 34.00 5.32 -24.62
CA ALA A 576 33.25 5.10 -25.85
C ALA A 576 31.80 4.63 -25.59
N ASN A 577 31.46 4.28 -24.33
CA ASN A 577 30.10 3.99 -23.88
C ASN A 577 30.02 4.09 -22.34
N PRO A 578 29.61 5.22 -21.75
CA PRO A 578 29.41 5.33 -20.31
C PRO A 578 28.16 4.55 -19.84
N THR A 579 28.18 4.10 -18.58
CA THR A 579 27.09 3.29 -17.98
C THR A 579 25.88 4.15 -17.66
N ARG A 580 24.89 4.12 -18.55
CA ARG A 580 23.67 4.92 -18.44
C ARG A 580 22.74 4.42 -17.33
N ARG A 581 22.19 5.36 -16.56
CA ARG A 581 21.27 5.13 -15.44
C ARG A 581 19.99 5.96 -15.61
N LEU A 582 18.85 5.47 -15.13
CA LEU A 582 17.53 6.08 -15.23
C LEU A 582 16.87 6.18 -13.84
N GLY A 583 16.73 7.40 -13.32
CA GLY A 583 16.00 7.66 -12.07
C GLY A 583 14.67 8.35 -12.35
N ILE A 584 13.60 7.92 -11.67
CA ILE A 584 12.33 8.63 -11.62
C ILE A 584 12.11 9.16 -10.20
N VAL A 585 11.76 10.43 -10.07
CA VAL A 585 11.35 11.08 -8.82
C VAL A 585 9.97 11.72 -9.01
N TYR A 586 8.96 11.20 -8.31
CA TYR A 586 7.57 11.65 -8.39
C TYR A 586 7.21 12.52 -7.18
N ALA A 587 6.68 13.72 -7.44
CA ALA A 587 6.10 14.62 -6.46
C ALA A 587 4.57 14.48 -6.42
N PRO A 588 3.96 14.32 -5.22
CA PRO A 588 2.51 14.12 -5.08
C PRO A 588 1.71 15.42 -5.14
N ASN A 589 0.43 15.32 -5.46
CA ASN A 589 -0.55 16.41 -5.44
C ASN A 589 -0.16 17.61 -6.34
N GLY A 590 0.51 17.35 -7.47
CA GLY A 590 0.77 18.34 -8.53
C GLY A 590 1.74 19.47 -8.14
N MET A 591 1.66 20.59 -8.87
CA MET A 591 2.64 21.68 -8.78
C MET A 591 2.01 23.03 -9.11
N MET A 592 2.44 24.11 -8.43
CA MET A 592 2.05 25.47 -8.80
C MET A 592 2.73 25.94 -10.10
N MET A 593 2.08 25.73 -11.25
CA MET A 593 2.70 25.93 -12.56
C MET A 593 3.16 27.36 -12.88
N ASP A 594 2.52 28.38 -12.31
CA ASP A 594 2.94 29.79 -12.37
C ASP A 594 4.29 30.05 -11.67
N HIS A 595 4.70 29.15 -10.77
CA HIS A 595 5.97 29.21 -10.03
C HIS A 595 6.94 28.06 -10.38
N TRP A 596 6.56 27.19 -11.31
CA TRP A 596 7.37 26.11 -11.89
C TRP A 596 7.84 26.41 -13.31
N THR A 597 6.99 27.00 -14.16
CA THR A 597 7.27 27.14 -15.60
C THR A 597 8.14 28.37 -15.88
N PRO A 598 9.32 28.23 -16.51
CA PRO A 598 10.08 29.40 -16.95
C PRO A 598 9.34 30.16 -18.06
N THR A 599 9.38 31.49 -17.99
CA THR A 599 8.73 32.36 -18.97
C THR A 599 9.46 32.39 -20.32
N THR A 600 10.80 32.41 -20.27
CA THR A 600 11.70 32.36 -21.43
C THR A 600 11.92 30.91 -21.88
N GLU A 601 11.88 30.65 -23.18
CA GLU A 601 12.29 29.38 -23.79
C GLU A 601 13.74 29.45 -24.28
N GLY A 602 14.43 28.29 -24.30
CA GLY A 602 15.82 28.16 -24.74
C GLY A 602 16.80 28.19 -23.58
N ILE A 603 18.02 28.67 -23.85
CA ILE A 603 19.08 28.86 -22.85
C ILE A 603 18.91 30.19 -22.11
N GLY A 604 19.42 30.28 -20.89
CA GLY A 604 19.43 31.54 -20.12
C GLY A 604 18.07 31.97 -19.56
N PHE A 605 17.13 31.04 -19.38
CA PHE A 605 15.87 31.30 -18.67
C PHE A 605 16.11 31.53 -17.17
N ASP A 606 15.31 32.39 -16.53
CA ASP A 606 15.32 32.53 -15.07
C ASP A 606 14.58 31.34 -14.42
N PHE A 607 15.16 30.74 -13.37
CA PHE A 607 14.48 29.71 -12.60
C PHE A 607 13.37 30.37 -11.75
N PRO A 608 12.09 29.99 -11.91
CA PRO A 608 11.01 30.49 -11.07
C PRO A 608 11.09 29.85 -9.67
N THR A 609 10.32 30.40 -8.72
CA THR A 609 10.46 30.17 -7.26
C THR A 609 10.67 28.70 -6.87
N ILE A 610 9.86 27.77 -7.41
CA ILE A 610 9.93 26.35 -7.04
C ILE A 610 11.25 25.71 -7.50
N LEU A 611 11.74 26.09 -8.68
CA LEU A 611 12.97 25.56 -9.26
C LEU A 611 14.24 26.29 -8.79
N GLN A 612 14.12 27.37 -8.02
CA GLN A 612 15.25 28.17 -7.54
C GLN A 612 16.36 27.36 -6.83
N PRO A 613 16.08 26.30 -6.04
CA PRO A 613 17.13 25.46 -5.44
C PRO A 613 18.07 24.78 -6.46
N LEU A 614 17.65 24.63 -7.72
CA LEU A 614 18.45 23.99 -8.78
C LEU A 614 19.35 24.97 -9.56
N GLN A 615 19.33 26.26 -9.25
CA GLN A 615 20.20 27.27 -9.87
C GLN A 615 21.72 26.94 -9.85
N PRO A 616 22.30 26.25 -8.84
CA PRO A 616 23.72 25.82 -8.86
C PRO A 616 24.05 24.68 -9.84
N TYR A 617 23.03 23.99 -10.34
CA TYR A 617 23.12 22.85 -11.26
C TYR A 617 22.56 23.18 -12.64
N ARG A 618 22.34 24.48 -12.92
CA ARG A 618 21.69 25.00 -14.14
C ARG A 618 22.03 24.25 -15.42
N ASP A 619 23.31 24.04 -15.68
CA ASP A 619 23.83 23.47 -16.93
C ASP A 619 23.51 21.96 -17.05
N ASP A 620 23.16 21.31 -15.95
CA ASP A 620 22.74 19.91 -15.83
C ASP A 620 21.21 19.73 -15.91
N ILE A 621 20.42 20.81 -15.97
CA ILE A 621 18.95 20.81 -15.87
C ILE A 621 18.26 21.17 -17.20
N HIS A 622 17.26 20.38 -17.60
CA HIS A 622 16.38 20.65 -18.74
C HIS A 622 14.91 20.65 -18.32
N VAL A 623 14.26 21.82 -18.33
CA VAL A 623 12.82 21.97 -18.01
C VAL A 623 11.97 21.75 -19.27
N LEU A 624 10.89 20.99 -19.16
CA LEU A 624 9.99 20.69 -20.27
C LEU A 624 8.58 21.25 -19.99
N SER A 625 7.94 21.87 -20.98
CA SER A 625 6.54 22.32 -20.90
C SER A 625 5.72 21.88 -22.13
N GLY A 626 4.39 21.87 -22.01
CA GLY A 626 3.45 21.34 -23.03
C GLY A 626 3.10 19.85 -22.88
N MET A 627 3.66 19.15 -21.87
CA MET A 627 3.41 17.72 -21.64
C MET A 627 1.98 17.45 -21.16
N HIS A 628 1.40 16.31 -21.56
CA HIS A 628 0.04 15.91 -21.19
C HIS A 628 -0.05 14.43 -20.78
N GLY A 629 -0.79 14.17 -19.71
CA GLY A 629 -1.13 12.83 -19.24
C GLY A 629 -2.50 12.38 -19.74
N VAL A 630 -2.62 11.13 -20.17
CA VAL A 630 -3.86 10.54 -20.73
C VAL A 630 -5.05 10.74 -19.78
N GLU A 631 -6.14 11.33 -20.29
CA GLU A 631 -7.39 11.52 -19.54
C GLU A 631 -8.10 10.19 -19.24
N SER A 632 -8.53 10.02 -17.99
CA SER A 632 -9.39 8.91 -17.52
C SER A 632 -10.18 9.35 -16.27
N GLU A 633 -11.08 8.49 -15.79
CA GLU A 633 -11.70 8.66 -14.48
C GLU A 633 -10.70 8.41 -13.33
N GLY A 634 -11.05 8.84 -12.11
CA GLY A 634 -10.18 8.75 -10.92
C GLY A 634 -9.08 9.82 -10.93
N PRO A 635 -9.31 11.04 -10.43
CA PRO A 635 -8.43 12.19 -10.65
C PRO A 635 -6.99 12.01 -10.12
N HIS A 636 -6.81 11.27 -9.04
CA HIS A 636 -5.52 10.97 -8.41
C HIS A 636 -4.99 9.60 -8.85
N ALA A 637 -5.87 8.60 -8.98
CA ALA A 637 -5.58 7.28 -9.51
C ALA A 637 -4.96 7.38 -10.92
N ARG A 638 -5.54 8.21 -11.80
CA ARG A 638 -5.00 8.47 -13.14
C ARG A 638 -3.65 9.16 -13.08
N ALA A 639 -3.48 10.13 -12.17
CA ALA A 639 -2.28 10.97 -12.07
C ALA A 639 -1.03 10.13 -11.82
N SER A 640 -1.06 9.24 -10.83
CA SER A 640 0.01 8.28 -10.55
C SER A 640 0.10 7.19 -11.63
N THR A 641 -0.98 6.45 -11.90
CA THR A 641 -0.94 5.25 -12.77
C THR A 641 -0.38 5.54 -14.16
N ARG A 642 -0.85 6.61 -14.81
CA ARG A 642 -0.42 6.94 -16.18
C ARG A 642 1.01 7.50 -16.26
N PHE A 643 1.61 7.89 -15.13
CA PHE A 643 2.83 8.70 -15.10
C PHE A 643 4.03 8.02 -15.76
N LEU A 644 4.15 6.69 -15.65
CA LEU A 644 5.21 5.92 -16.32
C LEU A 644 4.71 4.93 -17.40
N THR A 645 3.42 4.64 -17.43
CA THR A 645 2.82 3.65 -18.36
C THR A 645 2.22 4.29 -19.61
N GLY A 646 1.75 5.53 -19.50
CA GLY A 646 0.97 6.19 -20.55
C GLY A 646 -0.38 5.52 -20.85
N VAL A 647 -0.95 4.78 -19.90
CA VAL A 647 -2.21 4.02 -20.02
C VAL A 647 -3.25 4.57 -19.02
N PRO A 648 -4.55 4.65 -19.39
CA PRO A 648 -5.62 5.11 -18.50
C PRO A 648 -5.97 4.04 -17.44
N SER A 649 -6.19 4.48 -16.20
CA SER A 649 -6.79 3.66 -15.14
C SER A 649 -8.30 3.48 -15.37
N LYS A 650 -8.89 2.43 -14.77
CA LYS A 650 -10.35 2.18 -14.75
C LYS A 650 -10.88 1.98 -13.32
N PRO A 651 -12.16 2.30 -13.03
CA PRO A 651 -12.80 1.95 -11.77
C PRO A 651 -12.76 0.43 -11.52
N ASP A 652 -12.35 0.02 -10.32
CA ASP A 652 -12.13 -1.38 -9.93
C ASP A 652 -12.02 -1.48 -8.38
N ASP A 653 -12.35 -2.62 -7.81
CA ASP A 653 -12.25 -2.90 -6.36
C ASP A 653 -10.90 -3.51 -5.93
N GLY A 654 -10.01 -3.75 -6.88
CA GLY A 654 -8.72 -4.41 -6.72
C GLY A 654 -8.67 -5.82 -7.32
N SER A 655 -9.74 -6.30 -7.95
CA SER A 655 -9.81 -7.63 -8.57
C SER A 655 -9.48 -7.66 -10.06
N ASP A 656 -9.62 -6.55 -10.77
CA ASP A 656 -9.35 -6.43 -12.21
C ASP A 656 -8.60 -5.11 -12.50
N LEU A 657 -7.34 -5.03 -12.07
CA LEU A 657 -6.48 -3.85 -12.27
C LEU A 657 -6.04 -3.66 -13.72
N LEU A 658 -5.99 -2.41 -14.19
CA LEU A 658 -5.42 -1.99 -15.47
C LEU A 658 -4.53 -0.77 -15.28
N GLY A 659 -3.21 -0.97 -15.28
CA GLY A 659 -2.20 0.09 -15.24
C GLY A 659 -1.28 0.15 -16.46
N GLY A 660 -1.06 -0.97 -17.16
CA GLY A 660 -0.05 -1.08 -18.23
C GLY A 660 1.37 -1.36 -17.70
N VAL A 661 2.33 -1.69 -18.57
CA VAL A 661 3.75 -1.82 -18.15
C VAL A 661 4.39 -0.43 -18.05
N SER A 662 5.10 -0.14 -16.97
CA SER A 662 5.77 1.16 -16.77
C SER A 662 7.18 1.20 -17.38
N MET A 663 7.64 2.40 -17.79
CA MET A 663 8.91 2.56 -18.53
C MET A 663 10.16 2.10 -17.76
N ASP A 664 10.15 2.21 -16.43
CA ASP A 664 11.22 1.75 -15.54
C ASP A 664 11.35 0.23 -15.59
N GLN A 665 10.22 -0.48 -15.56
CA GLN A 665 10.17 -1.95 -15.68
C GLN A 665 10.57 -2.41 -17.09
N ILE A 666 10.28 -1.63 -18.13
CA ILE A 666 10.74 -1.89 -19.50
C ILE A 666 12.27 -1.74 -19.59
N ALA A 667 12.86 -0.70 -18.99
CA ALA A 667 14.31 -0.52 -18.93
C ALA A 667 14.99 -1.63 -18.08
N GLY A 668 14.42 -1.93 -16.91
CA GLY A 668 14.95 -2.94 -15.98
C GLY A 668 14.97 -4.36 -16.55
N ARG A 669 13.99 -4.74 -17.39
CA ARG A 669 13.99 -6.01 -18.13
C ARG A 669 15.21 -6.19 -19.05
N VAL A 670 15.87 -5.11 -19.47
CA VAL A 670 17.11 -5.16 -20.26
C VAL A 670 18.33 -5.04 -19.34
N HIS A 671 18.39 -4.02 -18.48
CA HIS A 671 19.58 -3.75 -17.67
C HIS A 671 19.77 -4.67 -16.46
N GLY A 672 18.71 -5.31 -15.97
CA GLY A 672 18.79 -6.38 -14.97
C GLY A 672 19.50 -7.66 -15.46
N GLY A 673 19.86 -7.73 -16.76
CA GLY A 673 20.82 -8.71 -17.28
C GLY A 673 22.29 -8.35 -16.98
N GLU A 674 22.56 -7.18 -16.41
CA GLU A 674 23.90 -6.68 -16.05
C GLU A 674 24.02 -6.23 -14.57
N THR A 675 22.91 -5.86 -13.94
CA THR A 675 22.83 -5.44 -12.52
C THR A 675 22.10 -6.46 -11.66
N GLN A 676 22.36 -6.49 -10.36
CA GLN A 676 21.75 -7.47 -9.44
C GLN A 676 20.24 -7.26 -9.37
N LEU A 677 19.81 -6.06 -8.99
CA LEU A 677 18.43 -5.60 -9.08
C LEU A 677 18.19 -5.06 -10.49
N ALA A 678 17.04 -5.40 -11.09
CA ALA A 678 16.62 -4.83 -12.39
C ALA A 678 16.15 -3.38 -12.25
N THR A 679 15.48 -3.10 -11.12
CA THR A 679 14.82 -1.85 -10.74
C THR A 679 14.86 -1.73 -9.21
N LEU A 680 14.50 -0.56 -8.68
CA LEU A 680 14.39 -0.32 -7.24
C LEU A 680 13.26 0.66 -6.94
N GLU A 681 12.18 0.15 -6.36
CA GLU A 681 10.92 0.86 -6.10
C GLU A 681 10.86 1.42 -4.67
N LEU A 682 10.77 2.74 -4.53
CA LEU A 682 10.95 3.47 -3.27
C LEU A 682 9.82 4.48 -3.01
N ALA A 683 9.45 4.69 -1.75
CA ALA A 683 8.50 5.74 -1.35
C ALA A 683 8.81 6.31 0.04
N LEU A 684 8.29 7.51 0.35
CA LEU A 684 8.35 8.09 1.71
C LEU A 684 7.06 7.90 2.52
N ASP A 685 5.95 7.58 1.85
CA ASP A 685 4.67 7.25 2.49
C ASP A 685 4.51 5.73 2.64
N GLY A 686 4.09 5.29 3.84
CA GLY A 686 3.88 3.87 4.15
C GLY A 686 2.57 3.29 3.63
N ARG A 687 2.48 1.95 3.64
CA ARG A 687 1.32 1.16 3.16
C ARG A 687 0.07 1.28 4.04
N ASP A 688 0.18 1.95 5.18
CA ASP A 688 -0.82 2.12 6.25
C ASP A 688 -2.14 2.82 5.88
N PHE A 689 -2.20 3.44 4.69
CA PHE A 689 -3.29 4.30 4.25
C PHE A 689 -4.26 3.62 3.28
N ALA A 690 -4.48 2.31 3.43
CA ALA A 690 -5.52 1.59 2.70
C ALA A 690 -6.90 2.25 2.94
N GLY A 691 -7.60 2.60 1.86
CA GLY A 691 -8.83 3.39 1.89
C GLY A 691 -8.66 4.91 1.64
N SER A 692 -7.43 5.40 1.46
CA SER A 692 -7.11 6.79 1.08
C SER A 692 -6.86 6.93 -0.44
N CYS A 693 -7.79 6.45 -1.26
CA CYS A 693 -7.75 6.50 -2.73
C CYS A 693 -9.07 7.05 -3.32
N ASP A 694 -9.12 7.28 -4.64
CA ASP A 694 -10.32 7.80 -5.30
C ASP A 694 -11.54 6.86 -5.14
N ASP A 695 -12.72 7.46 -4.97
CA ASP A 695 -13.99 6.73 -4.80
C ASP A 695 -14.27 5.79 -5.97
N GLY A 696 -14.25 4.47 -5.72
CA GLY A 696 -14.46 3.44 -6.74
C GLY A 696 -13.20 2.98 -7.48
N PHE A 697 -12.01 3.38 -7.03
CA PHE A 697 -10.73 2.92 -7.55
C PHE A 697 -9.94 2.16 -6.48
N SER A 698 -9.22 1.12 -6.90
CA SER A 698 -8.26 0.43 -6.04
C SER A 698 -7.12 1.36 -5.63
N CYS A 699 -6.75 1.34 -4.35
CA CYS A 699 -5.61 2.11 -3.84
C CYS A 699 -4.25 1.68 -4.43
N ALA A 700 -4.19 0.59 -5.19
CA ALA A 700 -3.05 0.26 -6.05
C ALA A 700 -2.68 1.44 -6.98
N TYR A 701 -3.68 2.13 -7.52
CA TYR A 701 -3.49 3.21 -8.50
C TYR A 701 -2.90 4.51 -7.94
N THR A 702 -2.88 4.70 -6.61
CA THR A 702 -2.22 5.85 -5.96
C THR A 702 -0.98 5.47 -5.15
N ASN A 703 -0.86 4.21 -4.73
CA ASN A 703 0.26 3.72 -3.92
C ASN A 703 1.51 3.31 -4.73
N THR A 704 1.44 3.28 -6.07
CA THR A 704 2.61 3.03 -6.93
C THR A 704 2.48 3.69 -8.30
N ILE A 705 3.64 3.96 -8.92
CA ILE A 705 3.78 4.31 -10.34
C ILE A 705 4.54 3.22 -11.14
N ALA A 706 5.02 2.17 -10.46
CA ALA A 706 5.77 1.06 -11.04
C ALA A 706 4.84 -0.17 -11.24
N TRP A 707 4.77 -0.68 -12.46
CA TRP A 707 3.85 -1.73 -12.89
C TRP A 707 4.58 -2.80 -13.70
N ALA A 708 4.74 -4.00 -13.11
CA ALA A 708 5.50 -5.10 -13.68
C ALA A 708 4.83 -5.70 -14.94
N ASN A 709 3.50 -5.63 -15.02
CA ASN A 709 2.70 -5.96 -16.19
C ASN A 709 1.37 -5.18 -16.15
N GLU A 710 0.51 -5.40 -17.16
CA GLU A 710 -0.76 -4.68 -17.34
C GLU A 710 -1.67 -4.58 -16.10
N SER A 711 -1.62 -5.56 -15.19
CA SER A 711 -2.47 -5.65 -14.00
C SER A 711 -1.72 -5.76 -12.68
N THR A 712 -0.37 -5.82 -12.69
CA THR A 712 0.44 -6.09 -11.49
C THR A 712 1.19 -4.83 -11.02
N PRO A 713 0.66 -4.09 -10.03
CA PRO A 713 1.37 -3.00 -9.37
C PRO A 713 2.54 -3.55 -8.55
N LEU A 714 3.68 -2.86 -8.55
CA LEU A 714 4.80 -3.18 -7.66
C LEU A 714 4.70 -2.40 -6.34
N PRO A 715 4.96 -3.05 -5.19
CA PRO A 715 4.96 -2.38 -3.90
C PRO A 715 6.23 -1.52 -3.76
N MET A 716 6.05 -0.21 -3.57
CA MET A 716 7.15 0.67 -3.19
C MET A 716 7.64 0.30 -1.77
N GLU A 717 8.95 0.34 -1.55
CA GLU A 717 9.54 0.16 -0.21
C GLU A 717 9.76 1.52 0.47
N ASN A 718 9.39 1.61 1.75
CA ASN A 718 9.39 2.86 2.51
C ASN A 718 10.17 2.78 3.84
N ASN A 719 10.83 1.65 4.10
CA ASN A 719 11.73 1.49 5.23
C ASN A 719 13.19 1.46 4.73
N PRO A 720 14.01 2.49 5.02
CA PRO A 720 15.41 2.54 4.61
C PRO A 720 16.24 1.35 5.07
N ARG A 721 15.86 0.70 6.18
CA ARG A 721 16.51 -0.54 6.64
C ARG A 721 16.25 -1.71 5.68
N ALA A 722 15.02 -1.88 5.20
CA ALA A 722 14.67 -2.92 4.25
C ALA A 722 15.34 -2.68 2.87
N VAL A 723 15.46 -1.42 2.45
CA VAL A 723 16.21 -1.04 1.24
C VAL A 723 17.70 -1.35 1.39
N PHE A 724 18.30 -1.07 2.55
CA PHE A 724 19.68 -1.45 2.85
C PHE A 724 19.87 -2.97 2.82
N GLU A 725 18.95 -3.73 3.42
CA GLU A 725 19.00 -5.20 3.46
C GLU A 725 18.78 -5.84 2.09
N LEU A 726 18.03 -5.18 1.21
CA LEU A 726 17.86 -5.55 -0.20
C LEU A 726 19.13 -5.28 -1.05
N LEU A 727 19.89 -4.23 -0.72
CA LEU A 727 21.13 -3.85 -1.42
C LEU A 727 22.37 -4.61 -0.92
N PHE A 728 22.46 -4.91 0.38
CA PHE A 728 23.68 -5.43 1.02
C PHE A 728 23.50 -6.69 1.86
N GLY A 729 22.26 -7.07 2.22
CA GLY A 729 21.94 -8.21 3.08
C GLY A 729 21.77 -7.88 4.57
N ASP A 730 21.16 -8.82 5.30
CA ASP A 730 20.74 -8.71 6.72
C ASP A 730 21.87 -9.00 7.73
N THR A 731 22.97 -9.63 7.30
CA THR A 731 24.04 -10.11 8.19
C THR A 731 24.93 -9.02 8.80
N GLY A 732 24.68 -7.74 8.52
CA GLY A 732 25.45 -6.60 9.06
C GLY A 732 26.94 -6.60 8.65
N SER A 733 27.30 -7.37 7.62
CA SER A 733 28.67 -7.59 7.16
C SER A 733 28.69 -7.74 5.64
N THR A 734 29.59 -7.00 4.99
CA THR A 734 29.84 -7.03 3.54
C THR A 734 30.95 -8.01 3.13
N ASP A 735 31.35 -8.91 4.04
CA ASP A 735 32.40 -9.91 3.80
C ASP A 735 32.08 -10.80 2.57
N PRO A 736 32.98 -10.88 1.56
CA PRO A 736 32.72 -11.64 0.34
C PRO A 736 32.53 -13.15 0.54
N ALA A 737 33.20 -13.77 1.52
CA ALA A 737 33.09 -15.21 1.76
C ALA A 737 31.76 -15.56 2.45
N ILE A 738 31.33 -14.75 3.41
CA ILE A 738 30.00 -14.87 4.04
C ILE A 738 28.90 -14.62 3.00
N ARG A 739 29.07 -13.61 2.13
CA ARG A 739 28.15 -13.32 1.01
C ARG A 739 28.04 -14.50 0.05
N GLN A 740 29.16 -15.06 -0.40
CA GLN A 740 29.17 -16.16 -1.37
C GLN A 740 28.55 -17.45 -0.80
N ALA A 741 28.86 -17.82 0.44
CA ALA A 741 28.25 -18.98 1.09
C ALA A 741 26.72 -18.85 1.19
N ARG A 742 26.23 -17.65 1.52
CA ARG A 742 24.80 -17.36 1.52
C ARG A 742 24.18 -17.46 0.12
N LEU A 743 24.81 -16.87 -0.90
CA LEU A 743 24.26 -16.86 -2.27
C LEU A 743 24.02 -18.29 -2.80
N SER A 744 24.98 -19.19 -2.60
CA SER A 744 24.84 -20.59 -3.05
C SER A 744 23.81 -21.39 -2.20
N LYS A 745 23.64 -21.05 -0.91
CA LYS A 745 22.55 -21.58 -0.06
C LYS A 745 21.18 -21.11 -0.56
N ASP A 746 21.03 -19.81 -0.78
CA ASP A 746 19.79 -19.18 -1.24
C ASP A 746 19.41 -19.65 -2.67
N ALA A 747 20.39 -19.93 -3.54
CA ALA A 747 20.16 -20.58 -4.85
C ALA A 747 19.51 -21.97 -4.71
N SER A 748 20.10 -22.85 -3.88
CA SER A 748 19.60 -24.22 -3.69
C SER A 748 18.17 -24.28 -3.16
N LEU A 749 17.79 -23.30 -2.34
CA LEU A 749 16.43 -23.10 -1.84
C LEU A 749 15.44 -22.81 -2.98
N LEU A 750 15.81 -21.93 -3.92
CA LEU A 750 14.95 -21.51 -5.03
C LEU A 750 14.83 -22.60 -6.11
N ASP A 751 15.92 -23.29 -6.46
CA ASP A 751 15.88 -24.44 -7.39
C ASP A 751 14.80 -25.45 -6.96
N SER A 752 14.83 -25.85 -5.68
CA SER A 752 13.87 -26.80 -5.11
C SER A 752 12.43 -26.25 -5.05
N VAL A 753 12.24 -24.93 -4.92
CA VAL A 753 10.92 -24.28 -5.03
C VAL A 753 10.43 -24.32 -6.48
N THR A 754 11.28 -23.99 -7.44
CA THR A 754 10.99 -23.98 -8.89
C THR A 754 10.62 -25.39 -9.38
N GLU A 755 11.32 -26.43 -8.93
CA GLU A 755 10.93 -27.84 -9.17
C GLU A 755 9.52 -28.14 -8.64
N ARG A 756 9.26 -27.84 -7.35
CA ARG A 756 7.95 -28.14 -6.72
C ARG A 756 6.81 -27.33 -7.33
N ALA A 757 7.05 -26.08 -7.71
CA ALA A 757 6.08 -25.26 -8.43
C ALA A 757 5.79 -25.83 -9.83
N ALA A 758 6.81 -26.37 -10.52
CA ALA A 758 6.62 -27.08 -11.78
C ALA A 758 5.82 -28.39 -11.60
N GLU A 759 5.91 -29.08 -10.46
CA GLU A 759 5.02 -30.21 -10.14
C GLU A 759 3.58 -29.75 -9.95
N LEU A 760 3.37 -28.73 -9.12
CA LEU A 760 2.05 -28.20 -8.78
C LEU A 760 1.33 -27.65 -10.03
N SER A 761 2.05 -26.95 -10.91
CA SER A 761 1.53 -26.41 -12.17
C SER A 761 0.90 -27.49 -13.07
N ARG A 762 1.45 -28.71 -13.07
CA ARG A 762 0.90 -29.87 -13.83
C ARG A 762 -0.43 -30.40 -13.26
N GLN A 763 -0.86 -29.94 -12.09
CA GLN A 763 -2.08 -30.35 -11.38
C GLN A 763 -3.13 -29.23 -11.30
N LEU A 764 -2.86 -28.05 -11.88
CA LEU A 764 -3.73 -26.87 -11.80
C LEU A 764 -4.50 -26.60 -13.10
N GLY A 765 -5.68 -26.00 -12.96
CA GLY A 765 -6.42 -25.40 -14.07
C GLY A 765 -5.74 -24.15 -14.63
N GLY A 766 -6.11 -23.75 -15.86
CA GLY A 766 -5.40 -22.69 -16.61
C GLY A 766 -5.38 -21.30 -15.96
N SER A 767 -6.40 -20.94 -15.15
CA SER A 767 -6.41 -19.72 -14.35
C SER A 767 -5.32 -19.71 -13.28
N ASP A 768 -5.14 -20.85 -12.64
CA ASP A 768 -4.31 -21.01 -11.45
C ASP A 768 -2.84 -21.23 -11.87
N GLN A 769 -2.63 -21.85 -13.02
CA GLN A 769 -1.34 -21.87 -13.72
C GLN A 769 -0.83 -20.46 -14.02
N ALA A 770 -1.69 -19.51 -14.41
CA ALA A 770 -1.27 -18.11 -14.63
C ALA A 770 -0.81 -17.44 -13.33
N LYS A 771 -1.55 -17.65 -12.22
CA LYS A 771 -1.20 -17.11 -10.90
C LYS A 771 0.07 -17.74 -10.32
N LEU A 772 0.29 -19.04 -10.52
CA LEU A 772 1.54 -19.71 -10.16
C LEU A 772 2.70 -19.28 -11.08
N GLY A 773 2.41 -18.94 -12.33
CA GLY A 773 3.36 -18.33 -13.26
C GLY A 773 3.92 -17.00 -12.77
N GLN A 774 3.05 -16.09 -12.31
CA GLN A 774 3.46 -14.80 -11.70
C GLN A 774 4.43 -14.99 -10.52
N TYR A 775 4.19 -16.01 -9.68
CA TYR A 775 5.10 -16.37 -8.58
C TYR A 775 6.42 -16.98 -9.07
N LEU A 776 6.38 -17.86 -10.06
CA LEU A 776 7.59 -18.42 -10.69
C LEU A 776 8.45 -17.34 -11.35
N ASP A 777 7.85 -16.31 -11.96
CA ASP A 777 8.59 -15.18 -12.53
C ASP A 777 9.24 -14.30 -11.44
N ALA A 778 8.60 -14.15 -10.27
CA ALA A 778 9.22 -13.51 -9.11
C ALA A 778 10.38 -14.35 -8.53
N VAL A 779 10.24 -15.68 -8.47
CA VAL A 779 11.32 -16.59 -8.05
C VAL A 779 12.52 -16.50 -9.00
N ARG A 780 12.29 -16.54 -10.31
CA ARG A 780 13.34 -16.37 -11.35
C ARG A 780 14.06 -15.03 -11.27
N ASP A 781 13.37 -13.96 -10.88
CA ASP A 781 14.00 -12.66 -10.68
C ASP A 781 15.00 -12.71 -9.51
N ILE A 782 14.69 -13.47 -8.45
CA ILE A 782 15.61 -13.70 -7.32
C ILE A 782 16.75 -14.66 -7.70
N GLU A 783 16.47 -15.74 -8.45
CA GLU A 783 17.51 -16.61 -9.03
C GLU A 783 18.52 -15.78 -9.85
N ARG A 784 18.03 -14.84 -10.68
CA ARG A 784 18.89 -13.91 -11.46
C ARG A 784 19.66 -12.93 -10.57
N ARG A 785 19.04 -12.35 -9.52
CA ARG A 785 19.72 -11.48 -8.54
C ARG A 785 20.92 -12.22 -7.93
N ILE A 786 20.73 -13.48 -7.53
CA ILE A 786 21.77 -14.33 -6.93
C ILE A 786 22.90 -14.61 -7.94
N GLN A 787 22.56 -15.10 -9.14
CA GLN A 787 23.56 -15.38 -10.19
C GLN A 787 24.39 -14.15 -10.55
N MET A 788 23.78 -12.96 -10.58
CA MET A 788 24.51 -11.71 -10.82
C MET A 788 25.35 -11.28 -9.61
N ALA A 789 24.91 -11.54 -8.38
CA ALA A 789 25.69 -11.25 -7.18
C ALA A 789 26.93 -12.15 -7.07
N GLU A 790 26.83 -13.43 -7.46
CA GLU A 790 27.97 -14.35 -7.60
C GLU A 790 28.90 -13.92 -8.74
N ALA A 791 28.37 -13.53 -9.91
CA ALA A 791 29.15 -12.97 -11.01
C ALA A 791 29.79 -11.60 -10.69
N GLN A 792 29.41 -10.98 -9.57
CA GLN A 792 29.96 -9.73 -9.02
C GLN A 792 30.55 -9.96 -7.61
N SER A 793 31.05 -11.17 -7.32
CA SER A 793 31.69 -11.54 -6.05
C SER A 793 32.80 -10.58 -5.62
N ASP A 794 33.61 -10.15 -6.60
CA ASP A 794 34.87 -9.44 -6.41
C ASP A 794 34.72 -7.91 -6.32
N ARG A 795 33.49 -7.39 -6.30
CA ARG A 795 33.23 -5.94 -6.21
C ARG A 795 33.36 -5.46 -4.76
N GLU A 796 34.22 -4.47 -4.53
CA GLU A 796 34.24 -3.71 -3.28
C GLU A 796 32.93 -2.92 -3.11
N LEU A 797 32.29 -3.09 -1.94
CA LEU A 797 31.08 -2.36 -1.55
C LEU A 797 31.43 -1.35 -0.45
N PRO A 798 30.91 -0.12 -0.49
CA PRO A 798 31.19 0.89 0.52
C PRO A 798 30.62 0.49 1.88
N VAL A 799 31.33 0.83 2.96
CA VAL A 799 30.89 0.58 4.34
C VAL A 799 29.83 1.60 4.75
N VAL A 800 28.60 1.37 4.31
CA VAL A 800 27.41 2.15 4.71
C VAL A 800 26.88 1.61 6.05
N ALA A 801 26.52 2.49 6.97
CA ALA A 801 25.91 2.10 8.24
C ALA A 801 24.45 1.67 8.04
N GLN A 802 24.07 0.48 8.52
CA GLN A 802 22.69 -0.02 8.44
C GLN A 802 21.71 0.95 9.15
N PRO A 803 20.66 1.44 8.47
CA PRO A 803 19.63 2.24 9.10
C PRO A 803 18.90 1.50 10.22
N ALA A 804 18.54 2.22 11.30
CA ALA A 804 17.73 1.64 12.37
C ALA A 804 16.26 1.37 11.96
N GLY A 805 15.78 2.03 10.90
CA GLY A 805 14.41 2.03 10.43
C GLY A 805 14.08 3.32 9.69
N ILE A 806 12.82 3.74 9.76
CA ILE A 806 12.35 5.04 9.25
C ILE A 806 12.80 6.17 10.20
N PRO A 807 13.42 7.26 9.71
CA PRO A 807 13.79 8.43 10.52
C PRO A 807 12.59 9.20 11.10
N GLY A 808 12.86 10.05 12.10
CA GLY A 808 11.83 10.85 12.77
C GLY A 808 11.29 12.00 11.93
N THR A 809 12.10 12.57 11.01
CA THR A 809 11.67 13.67 10.13
C THR A 809 11.55 13.25 8.67
N MET A 810 10.65 13.91 7.94
CA MET A 810 10.51 13.74 6.49
C MET A 810 11.81 14.06 5.74
N ALA A 811 12.54 15.08 6.18
CA ALA A 811 13.79 15.51 5.59
C ALA A 811 14.89 14.43 5.67
N GLU A 812 15.08 13.83 6.86
CA GLU A 812 16.04 12.73 7.06
C GLU A 812 15.63 11.49 6.27
N HIS A 813 14.32 11.18 6.21
CA HIS A 813 13.82 10.05 5.45
C HIS A 813 14.06 10.23 3.94
N ALA A 814 13.75 11.41 3.39
CA ALA A 814 14.02 11.74 1.99
C ALA A 814 15.52 11.62 1.64
N ARG A 815 16.38 12.25 2.44
CA ARG A 815 17.85 12.18 2.27
C ARG A 815 18.36 10.75 2.28
N LEU A 816 17.97 9.96 3.28
CA LEU A 816 18.46 8.59 3.43
C LEU A 816 18.02 7.68 2.28
N MET A 817 16.82 7.88 1.73
CA MET A 817 16.37 7.15 0.54
C MET A 817 17.11 7.59 -0.74
N PHE A 818 17.36 8.90 -0.90
CA PHE A 818 18.21 9.43 -1.97
C PHE A 818 19.67 8.96 -1.87
N ASP A 819 20.25 8.86 -0.67
CA ASP A 819 21.58 8.30 -0.45
C ASP A 819 21.64 6.81 -0.82
N LEU A 820 20.62 6.02 -0.47
CA LEU A 820 20.53 4.61 -0.87
C LEU A 820 20.38 4.46 -2.39
N MET A 821 19.65 5.35 -3.08
CA MET A 821 19.64 5.42 -4.55
C MET A 821 21.02 5.75 -5.12
N ALA A 822 21.70 6.76 -4.57
CA ALA A 822 23.04 7.16 -5.02
C ALA A 822 24.07 6.04 -4.83
N VAL A 823 24.06 5.36 -3.68
CA VAL A 823 24.96 4.21 -3.44
C VAL A 823 24.60 3.04 -4.35
N ALA A 824 23.32 2.75 -4.61
CA ALA A 824 22.94 1.70 -5.56
C ALA A 824 23.47 1.96 -6.99
N TYR A 825 23.58 3.24 -7.39
CA TYR A 825 24.21 3.65 -8.65
C TYR A 825 25.75 3.62 -8.61
N GLU A 826 26.37 4.04 -7.52
CA GLU A 826 27.83 3.95 -7.25
C GLU A 826 28.31 2.47 -7.28
N THR A 827 27.44 1.56 -6.83
CA THR A 827 27.68 0.11 -6.76
C THR A 827 27.12 -0.68 -7.96
N ASP A 828 26.51 -0.04 -8.96
CA ASP A 828 25.83 -0.67 -10.12
C ASP A 828 24.90 -1.84 -9.71
N LEU A 829 24.31 -1.77 -8.51
CA LEU A 829 23.36 -2.76 -7.99
C LEU A 829 22.03 -2.67 -8.72
N THR A 830 21.67 -1.47 -9.19
CA THR A 830 20.65 -1.21 -10.22
C THR A 830 21.12 -0.07 -11.12
N ARG A 831 20.60 -0.01 -12.35
CA ARG A 831 20.65 1.18 -13.22
C ARG A 831 19.31 1.90 -13.34
N VAL A 832 18.27 1.41 -12.67
CA VAL A 832 16.92 1.98 -12.71
C VAL A 832 16.37 2.13 -11.29
N THR A 833 15.90 3.33 -10.92
CA THR A 833 15.21 3.60 -9.64
C THR A 833 13.92 4.37 -9.87
N THR A 834 12.89 4.05 -9.08
CA THR A 834 11.58 4.72 -9.13
C THR A 834 11.19 5.13 -7.73
N PHE A 835 11.17 6.44 -7.45
CA PHE A 835 10.99 7.01 -6.11
C PHE A 835 9.80 7.97 -6.03
N MET A 836 8.90 7.74 -5.08
CA MET A 836 7.76 8.62 -4.78
C MET A 836 8.00 9.41 -3.48
N LEU A 837 8.14 10.74 -3.59
CA LEU A 837 8.25 11.65 -2.43
C LEU A 837 6.97 11.69 -1.58
N GLY A 838 5.88 11.18 -2.12
CA GLY A 838 4.65 10.80 -1.44
C GLY A 838 3.66 10.22 -2.46
N ARG A 839 2.54 9.68 -1.98
CA ARG A 839 1.44 9.27 -2.86
C ARG A 839 0.49 10.43 -3.17
N GLU A 840 -0.30 10.29 -4.23
CA GLU A 840 -1.48 11.13 -4.40
C GLU A 840 -2.46 10.97 -3.22
N ILE A 841 -3.17 12.05 -2.88
CA ILE A 841 -4.02 12.11 -1.68
C ILE A 841 -3.18 11.91 -0.39
N THR A 842 -1.89 12.26 -0.41
CA THR A 842 -1.11 12.33 0.83
C THR A 842 -1.54 13.54 1.66
N GLY A 843 -2.02 13.27 2.87
CA GLY A 843 -2.40 14.26 3.87
C GLY A 843 -1.24 14.75 4.74
N ARG A 844 0.00 14.41 4.37
CA ARG A 844 1.23 14.80 5.08
C ARG A 844 1.30 16.33 5.25
N THR A 845 1.76 16.75 6.42
CA THR A 845 2.04 18.14 6.79
C THR A 845 3.53 18.43 6.66
N TYR A 846 3.92 19.71 6.59
CA TYR A 846 5.31 20.14 6.47
C TYR A 846 5.60 21.29 7.46
N ALA A 847 5.42 21.01 8.75
CA ALA A 847 5.62 21.99 9.83
C ALA A 847 7.07 22.51 9.91
N GLU A 848 8.06 21.72 9.48
CA GLU A 848 9.47 22.10 9.42
C GLU A 848 9.78 23.27 8.47
N ILE A 849 8.88 23.54 7.51
CA ILE A 849 8.90 24.74 6.65
C ILE A 849 7.76 25.70 7.00
N GLY A 850 7.09 25.55 8.14
CA GLY A 850 5.94 26.38 8.52
C GLY A 850 4.74 26.22 7.57
N VAL A 851 4.49 25.00 7.06
CA VAL A 851 3.25 24.64 6.35
C VAL A 851 2.59 23.45 7.05
N PRO A 852 1.87 23.70 8.16
CA PRO A 852 1.35 22.67 9.06
C PRO A 852 0.05 22.03 8.55
N ASP A 853 -0.62 22.62 7.56
CA ASP A 853 -1.82 22.05 6.96
C ASP A 853 -1.50 20.79 6.14
N ALA A 854 -2.51 19.92 5.98
CA ALA A 854 -2.39 18.71 5.17
C ALA A 854 -2.27 19.03 3.67
N HIS A 855 -1.22 18.51 3.01
CA HIS A 855 -0.84 18.87 1.64
C HIS A 855 -1.99 18.75 0.62
N HIS A 856 -2.72 17.64 0.60
CA HIS A 856 -3.82 17.42 -0.35
C HIS A 856 -4.96 18.47 -0.22
N PRO A 857 -5.52 18.75 0.98
CA PRO A 857 -6.43 19.89 1.20
C PRO A 857 -5.90 21.29 0.85
N ILE A 858 -4.57 21.52 0.90
CA ILE A 858 -3.98 22.77 0.37
C ILE A 858 -4.00 22.78 -1.16
N SER A 859 -3.65 21.66 -1.80
CA SER A 859 -3.59 21.54 -3.27
C SER A 859 -4.93 21.84 -3.95
N HIS A 860 -6.04 21.59 -3.25
CA HIS A 860 -7.37 22.14 -3.54
C HIS A 860 -7.44 23.61 -3.11
N HIS A 861 -6.65 24.44 -3.78
CA HIS A 861 -6.35 25.82 -3.36
C HIS A 861 -7.50 26.81 -3.59
N GLN A 862 -8.46 26.52 -4.46
CA GLN A 862 -9.64 27.35 -4.77
C GLN A 862 -9.31 28.81 -5.16
N LYS A 863 -8.08 29.06 -5.61
CA LYS A 863 -7.47 30.39 -5.86
C LYS A 863 -7.30 31.27 -4.60
N ASP A 864 -7.26 30.64 -3.43
CA ASP A 864 -6.93 31.28 -2.16
C ASP A 864 -5.43 31.64 -2.09
N PRO A 865 -5.05 32.91 -1.86
CA PRO A 865 -3.64 33.34 -1.85
C PRO A 865 -2.77 32.68 -0.78
N GLU A 866 -3.32 32.33 0.39
CA GLU A 866 -2.56 31.67 1.45
C GLU A 866 -2.28 30.21 1.11
N LYS A 867 -3.29 29.50 0.58
CA LYS A 867 -3.10 28.13 0.07
C LYS A 867 -2.11 28.08 -1.09
N LEU A 868 -2.19 29.03 -2.02
CA LEU A 868 -1.26 29.18 -3.14
C LEU A 868 0.19 29.36 -2.64
N ALA A 869 0.42 30.23 -1.65
CA ALA A 869 1.73 30.44 -1.05
C ALA A 869 2.24 29.20 -0.30
N LYS A 870 1.38 28.55 0.50
CA LYS A 870 1.68 27.32 1.24
C LYS A 870 2.07 26.17 0.28
N LEU A 871 1.30 25.95 -0.79
CA LEU A 871 1.57 24.93 -1.81
C LEU A 871 2.89 25.19 -2.54
N THR A 872 3.14 26.44 -2.93
CA THR A 872 4.41 26.86 -3.57
C THR A 872 5.61 26.55 -2.67
N LYS A 873 5.48 26.73 -1.35
CA LYS A 873 6.55 26.45 -0.38
C LYS A 873 6.79 24.94 -0.21
N ILE A 874 5.75 24.11 -0.19
CA ILE A 874 5.87 22.64 -0.21
C ILE A 874 6.57 22.18 -1.50
N ASN A 875 6.12 22.68 -2.65
CA ASN A 875 6.72 22.35 -3.95
C ASN A 875 8.21 22.73 -4.01
N GLN A 876 8.57 23.94 -3.55
CA GLN A 876 9.97 24.39 -3.49
C GLN A 876 10.82 23.51 -2.56
N TYR A 877 10.24 23.03 -1.46
CA TYR A 877 10.94 22.16 -0.50
C TYR A 877 11.19 20.75 -1.04
N HIS A 878 10.26 20.18 -1.81
CA HIS A 878 10.50 18.91 -2.53
C HIS A 878 11.64 19.05 -3.54
N VAL A 879 11.69 20.18 -4.27
CA VAL A 879 12.80 20.48 -5.18
C VAL A 879 14.11 20.77 -4.44
N GLN A 880 14.08 21.31 -3.22
CA GLN A 880 15.28 21.45 -2.38
C GLN A 880 15.86 20.08 -2.00
N LEU A 881 15.04 19.14 -1.53
CA LEU A 881 15.49 17.79 -1.20
C LEU A 881 16.04 17.06 -2.43
N PHE A 882 15.43 17.27 -3.60
CA PHE A 882 15.95 16.78 -4.88
C PHE A 882 17.28 17.45 -5.28
N ALA A 883 17.45 18.74 -5.02
CA ALA A 883 18.68 19.48 -5.29
C ALA A 883 19.88 18.95 -4.47
N GLU A 884 19.64 18.48 -3.24
CA GLU A 884 20.65 17.80 -2.42
C GLU A 884 21.07 16.45 -3.03
N PHE A 885 20.13 15.68 -3.60
CA PHE A 885 20.43 14.44 -4.33
C PHE A 885 21.21 14.69 -5.64
N ILE A 886 20.88 15.74 -6.39
CA ILE A 886 21.63 16.12 -7.60
C ILE A 886 23.08 16.45 -7.27
N GLU A 887 23.36 17.17 -6.18
CA GLU A 887 24.75 17.42 -5.73
C GLU A 887 25.47 16.13 -5.31
N ARG A 888 24.80 15.20 -4.60
CA ARG A 888 25.38 13.88 -4.28
C ARG A 888 25.75 13.11 -5.56
N LEU A 889 24.90 13.10 -6.60
CA LEU A 889 25.28 12.47 -7.87
C LEU A 889 26.44 13.21 -8.58
N ARG A 890 26.43 14.55 -8.58
CA ARG A 890 27.47 15.39 -9.21
C ARG A 890 28.84 15.25 -8.57
N THR A 891 28.88 15.09 -7.25
CA THR A 891 30.11 14.97 -6.46
C THR A 891 30.66 13.54 -6.40
N THR A 892 29.94 12.55 -6.95
CA THR A 892 30.36 11.14 -6.98
C THR A 892 31.00 10.79 -8.33
N PRO A 893 32.30 10.43 -8.37
CA PRO A 893 32.98 10.04 -9.62
C PRO A 893 32.42 8.76 -10.23
N ASP A 894 32.28 8.71 -11.55
CA ASP A 894 31.88 7.53 -12.32
C ASP A 894 32.60 7.53 -13.68
N GLY A 895 33.63 6.68 -13.81
CA GLY A 895 34.41 6.57 -15.04
C GLY A 895 35.16 7.85 -15.42
N ASP A 896 34.76 8.47 -16.53
CA ASP A 896 35.29 9.73 -17.07
C ASP A 896 34.48 10.98 -16.70
N GLY A 897 33.43 10.84 -15.88
CA GLY A 897 32.60 11.93 -15.36
C GLY A 897 32.13 11.70 -13.92
N SER A 898 30.95 12.23 -13.58
CA SER A 898 30.21 11.95 -12.34
C SER A 898 29.03 11.01 -12.58
N LEU A 899 28.41 10.49 -11.50
CA LEU A 899 27.14 9.78 -11.60
C LEU A 899 26.05 10.64 -12.27
N LEU A 900 26.08 11.97 -12.10
CA LEU A 900 25.12 12.87 -12.73
C LEU A 900 25.33 12.97 -14.25
N ASP A 901 26.59 13.01 -14.72
CA ASP A 901 26.93 13.03 -16.16
C ASP A 901 26.41 11.77 -16.87
N HIS A 902 26.39 10.63 -16.18
CA HIS A 902 25.97 9.34 -16.73
C HIS A 902 24.52 8.93 -16.38
N SER A 903 23.76 9.81 -15.71
CA SER A 903 22.37 9.58 -15.34
C SER A 903 21.37 10.36 -16.19
N MET A 904 20.15 9.85 -16.24
CA MET A 904 18.93 10.52 -16.69
C MET A 904 17.93 10.51 -15.53
N ILE A 905 17.82 11.61 -14.81
CA ILE A 905 16.90 11.72 -13.67
C ILE A 905 15.68 12.53 -14.10
N VAL A 906 14.51 11.89 -14.16
CA VAL A 906 13.21 12.53 -14.38
C VAL A 906 12.65 12.97 -13.04
N TYR A 907 12.27 14.24 -12.92
CA TYR A 907 11.48 14.76 -11.80
C TYR A 907 10.15 15.30 -12.32
N GLY A 908 9.04 14.98 -11.66
CA GLY A 908 7.75 15.56 -12.02
C GLY A 908 6.55 15.09 -11.20
N ALA A 909 5.35 15.48 -11.63
CA ALA A 909 4.08 15.08 -11.02
C ALA A 909 3.00 14.75 -12.06
N GLY A 910 1.99 13.97 -11.68
CA GLY A 910 0.93 13.49 -12.57
C GLY A 910 -0.15 14.53 -12.95
N MET A 911 -0.08 15.76 -12.43
CA MET A 911 -1.03 16.85 -12.67
C MET A 911 -0.34 18.22 -12.78
N GLY A 912 -0.88 19.09 -13.65
CA GLY A 912 -0.47 20.50 -13.82
C GLY A 912 -1.23 21.51 -12.94
N ASP A 913 -2.41 21.14 -12.42
CA ASP A 913 -3.08 21.88 -11.34
C ASP A 913 -3.97 20.90 -10.57
N SER A 914 -3.75 20.78 -9.27
CA SER A 914 -4.50 19.84 -8.42
C SER A 914 -5.87 20.35 -8.03
N ASN A 915 -6.11 21.66 -8.08
CA ASN A 915 -7.43 22.24 -7.81
C ASN A 915 -8.44 21.97 -8.94
N THR A 916 -7.96 21.78 -10.18
CA THR A 916 -8.77 21.36 -11.33
C THR A 916 -8.45 19.95 -11.81
N HIS A 917 -7.55 19.23 -11.11
CA HIS A 917 -7.00 17.92 -11.49
C HIS A 917 -6.46 17.87 -12.93
N ALA A 918 -5.93 18.99 -13.44
CA ALA A 918 -5.54 19.17 -14.83
C ALA A 918 -4.44 18.20 -15.25
N SER A 919 -4.65 17.53 -16.39
CA SER A 919 -3.66 16.62 -17.00
C SER A 919 -2.76 17.33 -18.02
N GLN A 920 -3.04 18.59 -18.32
CA GLN A 920 -2.39 19.43 -19.32
C GLN A 920 -1.20 20.17 -18.70
N ASN A 921 -0.17 20.42 -19.50
CA ASN A 921 1.09 21.05 -19.10
C ASN A 921 1.65 20.47 -17.78
N LEU A 922 1.98 19.17 -17.77
CA LEU A 922 2.52 18.50 -16.59
C LEU A 922 3.90 19.09 -16.18
N PRO A 923 4.19 19.22 -14.88
CA PRO A 923 5.48 19.66 -14.37
C PRO A 923 6.52 18.57 -14.59
N ILE A 924 7.38 18.73 -15.62
CA ILE A 924 8.42 17.74 -15.95
C ILE A 924 9.78 18.44 -16.09
N LEU A 925 10.79 17.84 -15.47
CA LEU A 925 12.18 18.25 -15.49
C LEU A 925 13.07 17.02 -15.71
N LEU A 926 14.14 17.19 -16.50
CA LEU A 926 15.23 16.24 -16.60
C LEU A 926 16.48 16.84 -15.93
N ALA A 927 17.26 15.98 -15.28
CA ALA A 927 18.59 16.31 -14.76
C ALA A 927 19.60 15.23 -15.18
N GLY A 928 20.83 15.67 -15.50
CA GLY A 928 21.97 14.82 -15.78
C GLY A 928 22.36 14.68 -17.26
N GLY A 929 23.65 14.43 -17.48
CA GLY A 929 24.27 14.43 -18.81
C GLY A 929 23.81 13.30 -19.74
N GLY A 930 23.28 12.20 -19.19
CA GLY A 930 22.84 11.03 -19.96
C GLY A 930 21.72 11.36 -20.95
N ALA A 931 20.90 12.38 -20.65
CA ALA A 931 19.84 12.87 -21.53
C ALA A 931 20.40 13.62 -22.74
N GLY A 932 21.63 14.14 -22.65
CA GLY A 932 22.31 14.91 -23.69
C GLY A 932 21.90 16.39 -23.77
N THR A 933 21.14 16.90 -22.80
CA THR A 933 20.67 18.29 -22.76
C THR A 933 20.51 18.81 -21.33
N GLY A 934 21.00 20.02 -21.07
CA GLY A 934 20.82 20.80 -19.84
C GLY A 934 20.98 22.30 -20.13
N GLY A 935 20.90 23.15 -19.11
CA GLY A 935 20.95 24.61 -19.26
C GLY A 935 19.73 25.24 -19.97
N ARG A 936 18.65 24.47 -20.19
CA ARG A 936 17.60 24.78 -21.17
C ARG A 936 16.17 24.62 -20.65
N HIS A 937 15.25 25.46 -21.15
CA HIS A 937 13.81 25.20 -21.16
C HIS A 937 13.36 24.92 -22.61
N THR A 938 12.51 23.92 -22.82
CA THR A 938 11.91 23.61 -24.13
C THR A 938 10.39 23.49 -24.00
N ARG A 939 9.67 24.19 -24.87
CA ARG A 939 8.21 24.16 -24.94
C ARG A 939 7.77 23.32 -26.14
N TYR A 940 7.08 22.23 -25.85
CA TYR A 940 6.45 21.38 -26.86
C TYR A 940 5.06 21.93 -27.21
N PRO A 941 4.44 21.49 -28.33
CA PRO A 941 3.03 21.76 -28.60
C PRO A 941 2.16 21.35 -27.41
N GLU A 942 1.06 22.07 -27.20
CA GLU A 942 0.06 21.70 -26.19
C GLU A 942 -0.50 20.29 -26.47
N ASP A 943 -0.89 19.60 -25.40
CA ASP A 943 -1.33 18.20 -25.41
C ASP A 943 -0.31 17.17 -25.94
N THR A 944 1.00 17.47 -25.92
CA THR A 944 2.06 16.50 -26.25
C THR A 944 2.08 15.35 -25.23
N PRO A 945 1.83 14.08 -25.61
CA PRO A 945 1.75 12.98 -24.66
C PRO A 945 3.06 12.74 -23.91
N LEU A 946 3.00 12.67 -22.58
CA LEU A 946 4.17 12.41 -21.71
C LEU A 946 4.91 11.11 -22.10
N ALA A 947 4.19 10.10 -22.57
CA ALA A 947 4.79 8.84 -23.04
C ALA A 947 5.78 9.02 -24.22
N ASN A 948 5.73 10.14 -24.96
CA ASN A 948 6.72 10.47 -26.00
C ASN A 948 8.10 10.77 -25.40
N LEU A 949 8.15 11.32 -24.17
CA LEU A 949 9.39 11.51 -23.42
C LEU A 949 10.00 10.14 -23.05
N HIS A 950 9.16 9.23 -22.56
CA HIS A 950 9.59 7.91 -22.13
C HIS A 950 10.20 7.11 -23.29
N LEU A 951 9.63 7.18 -24.50
CA LEU A 951 10.24 6.57 -25.69
C LEU A 951 11.63 7.14 -25.98
N SER A 952 11.83 8.46 -25.90
CA SER A 952 13.15 9.06 -26.12
C SER A 952 14.17 8.75 -25.02
N LEU A 953 13.72 8.53 -23.78
CA LEU A 953 14.59 8.10 -22.68
C LEU A 953 14.94 6.60 -22.78
N LEU A 954 13.98 5.76 -23.18
CA LEU A 954 14.19 4.33 -23.44
C LEU A 954 15.14 4.11 -24.63
N ASP A 955 14.98 4.86 -25.72
CA ASP A 955 15.96 4.90 -26.82
C ASP A 955 17.37 5.26 -26.31
N LYS A 956 17.48 6.27 -25.44
CA LYS A 956 18.76 6.68 -24.84
C LYS A 956 19.32 5.68 -23.84
N MET A 957 18.52 4.78 -23.26
CA MET A 957 18.99 3.62 -22.49
C MET A 957 19.41 2.44 -23.39
N GLY A 958 19.11 2.48 -24.69
CA GLY A 958 19.35 1.38 -25.62
C GLY A 958 18.21 0.35 -25.67
N VAL A 959 17.01 0.74 -25.24
CA VAL A 959 15.79 -0.08 -25.19
C VAL A 959 14.73 0.49 -26.16
N PRO A 960 14.98 0.49 -27.49
CA PRO A 960 14.07 1.12 -28.44
C PRO A 960 12.74 0.39 -28.52
N LEU A 961 11.65 1.14 -28.44
CA LEU A 961 10.27 0.64 -28.45
C LEU A 961 9.42 1.42 -29.46
N ASP A 962 8.56 0.74 -30.23
CA ASP A 962 7.73 1.41 -31.24
C ASP A 962 6.68 2.33 -30.60
N GLN A 963 6.00 1.85 -29.55
CA GLN A 963 4.97 2.59 -28.81
C GLN A 963 4.94 2.17 -27.33
N LEU A 964 4.77 3.15 -26.44
CA LEU A 964 4.43 2.97 -25.02
C LEU A 964 3.09 3.66 -24.73
N GLY A 965 2.08 2.92 -24.25
CA GLY A 965 0.75 3.47 -23.96
C GLY A 965 0.19 4.31 -25.12
N HIS A 966 -0.33 5.49 -24.82
CA HIS A 966 -0.83 6.46 -25.81
C HIS A 966 0.25 7.41 -26.38
N SER A 967 1.52 6.98 -26.48
CA SER A 967 2.53 7.75 -27.22
C SER A 967 2.20 7.87 -28.71
N THR A 968 2.55 9.02 -29.28
CA THR A 968 2.35 9.42 -30.67
C THR A 968 3.66 9.64 -31.44
N GLY A 969 4.80 9.61 -30.75
CA GLY A 969 6.12 9.77 -31.34
C GLY A 969 7.23 9.85 -30.30
N ARG A 970 8.42 10.27 -30.73
CA ARG A 970 9.60 10.54 -29.87
C ARG A 970 9.82 12.04 -29.77
N LEU A 971 10.27 12.52 -28.61
CA LEU A 971 10.71 13.90 -28.44
C LEU A 971 12.17 14.09 -28.89
N PRO A 972 12.51 15.16 -29.63
CA PRO A 972 13.90 15.52 -29.93
C PRO A 972 14.61 16.03 -28.67
N LEU A 973 15.38 15.16 -28.03
CA LEU A 973 16.18 15.44 -26.83
C LEU A 973 17.68 15.54 -27.16
N ASP A 974 18.02 16.12 -28.31
CA ASP A 974 19.40 16.16 -28.79
C ASP A 974 20.10 17.48 -28.48
N PRO A 975 21.42 17.46 -28.17
CA PRO A 975 22.20 18.68 -28.08
C PRO A 975 22.23 19.37 -29.44
N LEU A 976 21.59 20.53 -29.54
CA LEU A 976 21.78 21.41 -30.69
C LEU A 976 23.24 21.87 -30.70
N LEU A 977 24.00 21.43 -31.71
CA LEU A 977 25.33 21.97 -32.00
C LEU A 977 25.24 23.49 -32.13
N ASN A 978 26.14 24.20 -31.46
CA ASN A 978 26.16 25.67 -31.39
C ASN A 978 26.02 26.31 -32.78
N ALA A 979 25.11 27.28 -32.88
CA ALA A 979 24.88 28.14 -34.04
C ALA A 979 25.26 29.58 -33.72
#